data_AF-A0A1H7YIP2-F1
#
_entry.id   AF-A0A1H7YIP2-F1
#
_cell.length_a   1.000
_cell.length_b   1.000
_cell.length_c   1.000
_cell.angle_alpha   90.00
_cell.angle_beta   90.00
_cell.angle_gamma   90.00
#
_symmetry.space_group_name_H-M   'P 1'
#
loop_
_entity.id
_entity.type
_entity.pdbx_description
1 polymer ?
#
loop_
_entity_poly.entity_id
_entity_poly.type
_entity_poly.pdbx_seq_one_letter_code
_entity_poly.pdbx_strand_id
1 'polypeptide(L)'
;MHKWWRHSLLELRLLFGNPLFASLPVLYAILFIIIMLQAASGNGPNHNLYSAAYSFHMLGHTMTLGPAMLIGILSIRRDVRRRSFEWNHSLPVSFFTLLSSKYAVGLLYFSLFTLSTSVIFYILSVSQGIAGDIAMVHTMQFAVQYEVSYMVTLALAMLLGASIPNRIVYLIGFCAWMFGTFFMEIYFISELRWMPAQVFHLNQFFLQSNRFEYDNWGYDLLSKDIQLSRWFVLAFTFLLLSVCLFLLNSKRPTMLKKAGWLGVLGAVVLTAAAAVPYGTLWAERYAQIDAKLEDPTISYVDDPENIAFYHVSSYDIKLKRLPNDELRVTAKLTIPASEISGMRQLPLTLNRMFKLERVQLQGIDAPYRRQGERISIRMVGDAKGGDLQAELDYRGKVMDFMAGYSDEEFAAYSVGPEVKLEGHMAWYPLPGHQEVYLKSDNGDLSSKYVYLGWQYGKLRYSDGEMKLVVEGYPQPLYTGMKELERKPGYQRFEDREIEQNISLYGGQFWKEIHRNDLPITIVTTPYLEKASVTLLRDMKKKYDYFSEWIPEFNSSVEKILYLGQGFDYPQMNHRLILSSNHYTYNFANLPGEWMNSILFGNQGAFHYNFEHPERDVRGKISSLFWYVYYVEEKGLSDKQLRSAYGNLRSVQQLLFKNGSGEDPQNQIGISMARQVRKALEEGRGNQVKEVLVQFYGQGLMLPDTERNPALRPEKPITYKEWQQKWDAMMNVK
;
A
#
# COMPACT_ATOMS: atom_id res chain seq x y z
N MET A 1 -49.14 -1.71 -10.94
CA MET A 1 -48.07 -1.56 -11.96
C MET A 1 -48.36 -0.45 -12.98
N HIS A 2 -49.55 -0.38 -13.60
CA HIS A 2 -49.86 0.64 -14.63
C HIS A 2 -49.68 2.11 -14.18
N LYS A 3 -50.06 2.47 -12.95
CA LYS A 3 -49.95 3.84 -12.41
C LYS A 3 -48.49 4.25 -12.14
N TRP A 4 -47.68 3.33 -11.61
CA TRP A 4 -46.26 3.54 -11.34
C TRP A 4 -45.51 3.84 -12.65
N TRP A 5 -45.72 2.99 -13.67
CA TRP A 5 -45.06 3.15 -14.98
C TRP A 5 -45.40 4.49 -15.66
N ARG A 6 -46.69 4.87 -15.69
CA ARG A 6 -47.12 6.17 -16.24
C ARG A 6 -46.47 7.35 -15.51
N HIS A 7 -46.33 7.25 -14.19
CA HIS A 7 -45.67 8.31 -13.44
C HIS A 7 -44.17 8.35 -13.70
N SER A 8 -43.50 7.18 -13.76
CA SER A 8 -42.08 7.10 -14.13
C SER A 8 -41.82 7.72 -15.51
N LEU A 9 -42.66 7.46 -16.51
CA LEU A 9 -42.56 8.09 -17.83
C LEU A 9 -42.70 9.62 -17.77
N LEU A 10 -43.58 10.14 -16.93
CA LEU A 10 -43.74 11.58 -16.74
C LEU A 10 -42.50 12.19 -16.08
N GLU A 11 -41.92 11.53 -15.07
CA GLU A 11 -40.67 11.99 -14.45
C GLU A 11 -39.50 11.97 -15.43
N LEU A 12 -39.38 10.92 -16.26
CA LEU A 12 -38.37 10.85 -17.30
C LEU A 12 -38.50 12.00 -18.30
N ARG A 13 -39.72 12.30 -18.75
CA ARG A 13 -39.97 13.46 -19.64
C ARG A 13 -39.59 14.78 -18.99
N LEU A 14 -39.76 14.92 -17.67
CA LEU A 14 -39.41 16.15 -16.96
C LEU A 14 -37.91 16.30 -16.73
N LEU A 15 -37.18 15.20 -16.52
CA LEU A 15 -35.72 15.22 -16.44
C LEU A 15 -35.09 15.46 -17.82
N PHE A 16 -35.43 14.65 -18.83
CA PHE A 16 -34.85 14.76 -20.17
C PHE A 16 -35.41 15.91 -21.00
N GLY A 17 -36.58 16.45 -20.64
CA GLY A 17 -37.14 17.64 -21.27
C GLY A 17 -36.39 18.93 -20.94
N ASN A 18 -35.52 18.92 -19.93
CA ASN A 18 -34.62 20.04 -19.64
C ASN A 18 -33.27 19.81 -20.37
N PRO A 19 -32.90 20.67 -21.35
CA PRO A 19 -31.64 20.52 -22.09
C PRO A 19 -30.39 20.48 -21.19
N LEU A 20 -30.43 21.16 -20.04
CA LEU A 20 -29.33 21.14 -19.08
C LEU A 20 -29.15 19.73 -18.48
N PHE A 21 -30.22 19.12 -17.99
CA PHE A 21 -30.13 17.78 -17.39
C PHE A 21 -29.88 16.69 -18.44
N ALA A 22 -30.42 16.84 -19.65
CA ALA A 22 -30.15 15.89 -20.73
C ALA A 22 -28.67 15.89 -21.18
N SER A 23 -28.00 17.05 -21.14
CA SER A 23 -26.61 17.18 -21.60
C SER A 23 -25.56 16.77 -20.57
N LEU A 24 -25.85 16.84 -19.25
CA LEU A 24 -24.88 16.55 -18.20
C LEU A 24 -24.20 15.16 -18.29
N PRO A 25 -24.91 14.03 -18.46
CA PRO A 25 -24.26 12.73 -18.57
C PRO A 25 -23.32 12.63 -19.78
N VAL A 26 -23.68 13.30 -20.88
CA VAL A 26 -22.88 13.32 -22.12
C VAL A 26 -21.60 14.14 -21.92
N LEU A 27 -21.72 15.34 -21.34
CA LEU A 27 -20.56 16.20 -21.05
C LEU A 27 -19.61 15.50 -20.07
N TYR A 28 -20.15 14.82 -19.06
CA TYR A 28 -19.37 14.03 -18.11
C TYR A 28 -18.63 12.88 -18.80
N ALA A 29 -19.29 12.15 -19.69
CA ALA A 29 -18.68 11.08 -20.48
C ALA A 29 -17.55 11.61 -21.39
N ILE A 30 -17.75 12.76 -22.04
CA ILE A 30 -16.72 13.40 -22.88
C ILE A 30 -15.50 13.76 -22.03
N LEU A 31 -15.70 14.39 -20.87
CA LEU A 31 -14.61 14.75 -19.97
C LEU A 31 -13.85 13.51 -19.50
N PHE A 32 -14.55 12.43 -19.14
CA PHE A 32 -13.93 11.18 -18.75
C PHE A 32 -13.14 10.56 -19.89
N ILE A 33 -13.68 10.50 -21.11
CA ILE A 33 -12.96 10.00 -22.29
C ILE A 33 -11.66 10.78 -22.51
N ILE A 34 -11.69 12.11 -22.45
CA ILE A 34 -10.49 12.95 -22.66
C ILE A 34 -9.39 12.57 -21.65
N ILE A 35 -9.74 12.49 -20.37
CA ILE A 35 -8.78 12.16 -19.30
C ILE A 35 -8.26 10.73 -19.45
N MET A 36 -9.15 9.79 -19.74
CA MET A 36 -8.78 8.38 -19.88
C MET A 36 -7.94 8.11 -21.14
N LEU A 37 -8.17 8.83 -22.25
CA LEU A 37 -7.32 8.76 -23.44
C LEU A 37 -5.94 9.37 -23.18
N GLN A 38 -5.87 10.47 -22.43
CA GLN A 38 -4.60 11.03 -22.00
C GLN A 38 -3.81 10.04 -21.14
N ALA A 39 -4.46 9.39 -20.16
CA ALA A 39 -3.83 8.34 -19.36
C ALA A 39 -3.39 7.14 -20.23
N ALA A 40 -4.26 6.66 -21.12
CA ALA A 40 -4.00 5.53 -22.03
C ALA A 40 -2.85 5.77 -23.03
N SER A 41 -2.56 7.04 -23.34
CA SER A 41 -1.46 7.43 -24.24
C SER A 41 -0.13 7.68 -23.52
N GLY A 42 -0.16 7.83 -22.19
CA GLY A 42 1.03 7.98 -21.36
C GLY A 42 1.81 6.67 -21.26
N ASN A 43 3.14 6.75 -21.33
CA ASN A 43 4.04 5.59 -21.18
C ASN A 43 4.71 5.50 -19.79
N GLY A 44 4.28 6.32 -18.82
CA GLY A 44 4.80 6.30 -17.43
C GLY A 44 3.75 5.81 -16.43
N PRO A 45 4.12 5.34 -15.24
CA PRO A 45 3.22 4.75 -14.25
C PRO A 45 2.40 5.77 -13.47
N ASN A 46 2.78 7.05 -13.52
CA ASN A 46 1.87 8.16 -13.16
C ASN A 46 0.68 8.25 -14.13
N HIS A 47 0.68 7.44 -15.20
CA HIS A 47 -0.41 7.25 -16.15
C HIS A 47 -0.88 5.79 -16.11
N ASN A 48 -1.00 5.20 -14.92
CA ASN A 48 -1.77 3.97 -14.74
C ASN A 48 -3.25 4.28 -15.03
N LEU A 49 -3.85 3.56 -15.96
CA LEU A 49 -5.26 3.73 -16.34
C LEU A 49 -6.21 3.57 -15.15
N TYR A 50 -5.90 2.66 -14.23
CA TYR A 50 -6.69 2.42 -13.02
C TYR A 50 -6.60 3.60 -12.04
N SER A 51 -5.40 4.07 -11.70
CA SER A 51 -5.21 5.23 -10.82
C SER A 51 -5.80 6.49 -11.44
N ALA A 52 -5.60 6.74 -12.75
CA ALA A 52 -6.23 7.87 -13.44
C ALA A 52 -7.77 7.83 -13.38
N ALA A 53 -8.38 6.64 -13.52
CA ALA A 53 -9.81 6.48 -13.34
C ALA A 53 -10.23 6.80 -11.90
N TYR A 54 -9.51 6.26 -10.91
CA TYR A 54 -9.78 6.53 -9.50
C TYR A 54 -9.66 8.04 -9.17
N SER A 55 -8.59 8.71 -9.59
CA SER A 55 -8.39 10.15 -9.41
C SER A 55 -9.51 10.97 -10.05
N PHE A 56 -9.98 10.56 -11.24
CA PHE A 56 -11.15 11.19 -11.84
C PHE A 56 -12.40 10.95 -11.01
N HIS A 57 -12.65 9.73 -10.53
CA HIS A 57 -13.82 9.42 -9.72
C HIS A 57 -13.86 10.22 -8.41
N MET A 58 -12.73 10.49 -7.76
CA MET A 58 -12.64 11.33 -6.55
C MET A 58 -13.30 12.71 -6.74
N LEU A 59 -13.02 13.40 -7.85
CA LEU A 59 -13.57 14.74 -8.11
C LEU A 59 -14.83 14.70 -8.99
N GLY A 60 -14.77 13.95 -10.09
CA GLY A 60 -15.85 13.80 -11.06
C GLY A 60 -17.12 13.25 -10.41
N HIS A 61 -17.03 12.19 -9.59
CA HIS A 61 -18.21 11.67 -8.90
C HIS A 61 -18.76 12.68 -7.88
N THR A 62 -17.88 13.32 -7.10
CA THR A 62 -18.29 14.37 -6.16
C THR A 62 -19.12 15.44 -6.86
N MET A 63 -18.73 15.86 -8.07
CA MET A 63 -19.47 16.83 -8.87
C MET A 63 -20.84 16.32 -9.33
N THR A 64 -21.02 15.03 -9.60
CA THR A 64 -22.34 14.47 -9.99
C THR A 64 -23.28 14.27 -8.81
N LEU A 65 -22.77 14.16 -7.58
CA LEU A 65 -23.58 14.12 -6.36
C LEU A 65 -24.31 15.46 -6.08
N GLY A 66 -23.76 16.59 -6.52
CA GLY A 66 -24.43 17.89 -6.44
C GLY A 66 -25.77 17.93 -7.20
N PRO A 67 -25.80 17.59 -8.50
CA PRO A 67 -27.02 17.34 -9.25
C PRO A 67 -27.95 16.30 -8.62
N ALA A 68 -27.43 15.23 -8.00
CA ALA A 68 -28.24 14.26 -7.27
C ALA A 68 -28.99 14.88 -6.09
N MET A 69 -28.30 15.72 -5.32
CA MET A 69 -28.90 16.49 -4.24
C MET A 69 -29.99 17.45 -4.76
N LEU A 70 -29.69 18.18 -5.84
CA LEU A 70 -30.64 19.14 -6.42
C LEU A 70 -31.90 18.45 -6.97
N ILE A 71 -31.72 17.39 -7.78
CA ILE A 71 -32.82 16.65 -8.42
C ILE A 71 -33.70 15.97 -7.37
N GLY A 72 -33.13 15.39 -6.31
CA GLY A 72 -33.91 14.79 -5.23
C GLY A 72 -34.82 15.81 -4.52
N ILE A 73 -34.28 16.99 -4.17
CA ILE A 73 -35.04 18.07 -3.55
C ILE A 73 -36.15 18.58 -4.49
N LEU A 74 -35.81 18.84 -5.77
CA LEU A 74 -36.77 19.33 -6.77
C LEU A 74 -37.93 18.35 -6.99
N SER A 75 -37.62 17.04 -7.05
CA SER A 75 -38.59 15.98 -7.32
C SER A 75 -39.71 15.93 -6.28
N ILE A 76 -39.40 16.14 -5.00
CA ILE A 76 -40.40 16.18 -3.93
C ILE A 76 -41.11 17.53 -3.87
N ARG A 77 -40.35 18.62 -3.96
CA ARG A 77 -40.89 19.97 -3.76
C ARG A 77 -41.91 20.34 -4.83
N ARG A 78 -41.70 19.92 -6.09
CA ARG A 78 -42.62 20.15 -7.20
C ARG A 78 -44.05 19.69 -6.89
N ASP A 79 -44.19 18.56 -6.21
CA ASP A 79 -45.48 17.91 -6.00
C ASP A 79 -46.14 18.26 -4.67
N VAL A 80 -45.36 18.70 -3.66
CA VAL A 80 -45.87 18.95 -2.30
C VAL A 80 -46.15 20.43 -2.03
N ARG A 81 -45.50 21.36 -2.76
CA ARG A 81 -45.49 22.79 -2.39
C ARG A 81 -45.91 23.77 -3.49
N ARG A 82 -46.12 23.32 -4.73
CA ARG A 82 -46.67 24.17 -5.80
C ARG A 82 -48.20 24.07 -5.82
N ARG A 83 -48.91 25.20 -5.64
CA ARG A 83 -50.38 25.28 -5.72
C ARG A 83 -50.93 24.70 -7.03
N SER A 84 -50.21 24.86 -8.15
CA SER A 84 -50.55 24.31 -9.46
C SER A 84 -50.60 22.77 -9.53
N PHE A 85 -50.10 22.08 -8.50
CA PHE A 85 -50.11 20.61 -8.39
C PHE A 85 -50.97 20.10 -7.23
N GLU A 86 -51.82 20.94 -6.62
CA GLU A 86 -52.76 20.50 -5.58
C GLU A 86 -53.73 19.41 -6.07
N TRP A 87 -54.01 19.36 -7.38
CA TRP A 87 -54.79 18.27 -7.99
C TRP A 87 -54.08 16.90 -7.93
N ASN A 88 -52.75 16.83 -7.80
CA ASN A 88 -52.08 15.55 -7.52
C ASN A 88 -52.47 15.00 -6.13
N HIS A 89 -52.98 15.85 -5.23
CA HIS A 89 -53.50 15.42 -3.94
C HIS A 89 -54.88 14.75 -4.02
N SER A 90 -55.65 14.98 -5.09
CA SER A 90 -56.95 14.33 -5.33
C SER A 90 -56.85 13.05 -6.17
N LEU A 91 -55.68 12.72 -6.73
CA LEU A 91 -55.49 11.47 -7.47
C LEU A 91 -55.45 10.24 -6.52
N PRO A 92 -56.07 9.10 -6.91
CA PRO A 92 -56.05 7.84 -6.15
C PRO A 92 -54.72 7.10 -6.38
N VAL A 93 -53.61 7.76 -6.06
CA VAL A 93 -52.25 7.24 -6.14
C VAL A 93 -51.60 7.38 -4.77
N SER A 94 -51.04 6.29 -4.25
CA SER A 94 -50.37 6.30 -2.95
C SER A 94 -49.05 7.10 -3.02
N PHE A 95 -48.66 7.76 -1.94
CA PHE A 95 -47.35 8.42 -1.86
C PHE A 95 -46.19 7.43 -2.00
N PHE A 96 -46.39 6.17 -1.63
CA PHE A 96 -45.40 5.12 -1.89
C PHE A 96 -45.15 4.97 -3.40
N THR A 97 -46.21 4.92 -4.20
CA THR A 97 -46.09 4.85 -5.66
C THR A 97 -45.40 6.09 -6.24
N LEU A 98 -45.73 7.30 -5.75
CA LEU A 98 -45.12 8.54 -6.22
C LEU A 98 -43.63 8.63 -5.84
N LEU A 99 -43.30 8.33 -4.59
CA LEU A 99 -41.93 8.38 -4.08
C LEU A 99 -41.05 7.32 -4.76
N SER A 100 -41.51 6.07 -4.83
CA SER A 100 -40.75 4.98 -5.46
C SER A 100 -40.52 5.20 -6.95
N SER A 101 -41.50 5.76 -7.70
CA SER A 101 -41.29 6.08 -9.11
C SER A 101 -40.27 7.20 -9.30
N LYS A 102 -40.33 8.27 -8.49
CA LYS A 102 -39.35 9.37 -8.53
C LYS A 102 -37.95 8.90 -8.18
N TYR A 103 -37.84 8.09 -7.12
CA TYR A 103 -36.56 7.56 -6.68
C TYR A 103 -35.94 6.65 -7.76
N ALA A 104 -36.72 5.73 -8.32
CA ALA A 104 -36.26 4.86 -9.40
C ALA A 104 -35.85 5.63 -10.66
N VAL A 105 -36.61 6.66 -11.05
CA VAL A 105 -36.26 7.50 -12.22
C VAL A 105 -35.03 8.35 -11.96
N GLY A 106 -34.89 8.91 -10.76
CA GLY A 106 -33.68 9.64 -10.36
C GLY A 106 -32.45 8.73 -10.39
N LEU A 107 -32.55 7.52 -9.81
CA LEU A 107 -31.49 6.51 -9.91
C LEU A 107 -31.16 6.17 -11.36
N LEU A 108 -32.15 5.84 -12.19
CA LEU A 108 -31.91 5.51 -13.59
C LEU A 108 -31.20 6.63 -14.35
N TYR A 109 -31.53 7.90 -14.06
CA TYR A 109 -30.82 9.05 -14.62
C TYR A 109 -29.35 9.09 -14.16
N PHE A 110 -29.08 8.88 -12.86
CA PHE A 110 -27.70 8.89 -12.34
C PHE A 110 -26.88 7.66 -12.77
N SER A 111 -27.52 6.51 -12.97
CA SER A 111 -26.88 5.31 -13.53
C SER A 111 -26.38 5.54 -14.96
N LEU A 112 -26.81 6.59 -15.68
CA LEU A 112 -26.19 6.97 -16.96
C LEU A 112 -24.74 7.44 -16.80
N PHE A 113 -24.40 8.10 -15.68
CA PHE A 113 -23.02 8.50 -15.37
C PHE A 113 -22.18 7.26 -15.00
N THR A 114 -22.76 6.34 -14.23
CA THR A 114 -22.12 5.06 -13.89
C THR A 114 -21.88 4.22 -15.14
N LEU A 115 -22.91 4.08 -16.00
CA LEU A 115 -22.84 3.29 -17.22
C LEU A 115 -21.80 3.85 -18.19
N SER A 116 -21.79 5.17 -18.41
CA SER A 116 -20.83 5.79 -19.33
C SER A 116 -19.40 5.56 -18.86
N THR A 117 -19.09 5.87 -17.60
CA THR A 117 -17.76 5.64 -17.03
C THR A 117 -17.36 4.17 -17.04
N SER A 118 -18.28 3.27 -16.69
CA SER A 118 -18.03 1.82 -16.68
C SER A 118 -17.69 1.29 -18.08
N VAL A 119 -18.47 1.68 -19.10
CA VAL A 119 -18.24 1.26 -20.49
C VAL A 119 -16.93 1.81 -21.02
N ILE A 120 -16.64 3.10 -20.78
CA ILE A 120 -15.39 3.74 -21.22
C ILE A 120 -14.18 3.07 -20.56
N PHE A 121 -14.21 2.89 -19.24
CA PHE A 121 -13.12 2.26 -18.49
C PHE A 121 -12.87 0.83 -18.93
N TYR A 122 -13.93 0.02 -19.10
CA TYR A 122 -13.82 -1.36 -19.58
C TYR A 122 -13.22 -1.43 -20.99
N ILE A 123 -13.74 -0.65 -21.94
CA ILE A 123 -13.25 -0.66 -23.33
C ILE A 123 -11.78 -0.24 -23.39
N LEU A 124 -11.38 0.80 -22.66
CA LEU A 124 -10.00 1.26 -22.63
C LEU A 124 -9.06 0.30 -21.90
N SER A 125 -9.54 -0.38 -20.85
CA SER A 125 -8.75 -1.42 -20.17
C SER A 125 -8.46 -2.59 -21.12
N VAL A 126 -9.49 -3.11 -21.79
CA VAL A 126 -9.33 -4.22 -22.75
C VAL A 126 -8.48 -3.80 -23.95
N SER A 127 -8.63 -2.57 -24.45
CA SER A 127 -7.81 -2.09 -25.58
C SER A 127 -6.33 -1.90 -25.23
N GLN A 128 -5.99 -1.75 -23.95
CA GLN A 128 -4.61 -1.73 -23.44
C GLN A 128 -4.04 -3.13 -23.15
N GLY A 129 -4.81 -4.20 -23.42
CA GLY A 129 -4.37 -5.59 -23.24
C GLY A 129 -4.68 -6.19 -21.88
N ILE A 130 -5.48 -5.52 -21.04
CA ILE A 130 -5.96 -6.08 -19.77
C ILE A 130 -6.96 -7.20 -20.07
N ALA A 131 -6.85 -8.31 -19.33
CA ALA A 131 -7.79 -9.42 -19.47
C ALA A 131 -9.22 -8.96 -19.12
N GLY A 132 -10.20 -9.36 -19.95
CA GLY A 132 -11.56 -8.84 -19.85
C GLY A 132 -12.27 -9.16 -18.53
N ASP A 133 -11.96 -10.31 -17.93
CA ASP A 133 -12.42 -10.70 -16.60
C ASP A 133 -11.87 -9.78 -15.50
N ILE A 134 -10.57 -9.48 -15.53
CA ILE A 134 -9.92 -8.54 -14.59
C ILE A 134 -10.49 -7.12 -14.77
N ALA A 135 -10.58 -6.65 -16.02
CA ALA A 135 -11.15 -5.35 -16.33
C ALA A 135 -12.61 -5.23 -15.83
N MET A 136 -13.40 -6.30 -15.96
CA MET A 136 -14.78 -6.34 -15.49
C MET A 136 -14.87 -6.27 -13.96
N VAL A 137 -14.00 -6.98 -13.25
CA VAL A 137 -13.94 -6.93 -11.77
C VAL A 137 -13.73 -5.50 -11.29
N HIS A 138 -12.72 -4.80 -11.80
CA HIS A 138 -12.45 -3.40 -11.42
C HIS A 138 -13.56 -2.44 -11.87
N THR A 139 -14.11 -2.64 -13.06
CA THR A 139 -15.27 -1.88 -13.54
C THR A 139 -16.45 -1.99 -12.57
N MET A 140 -16.75 -3.21 -12.11
CA MET A 140 -17.85 -3.46 -11.19
C MET A 140 -17.57 -2.90 -9.79
N GLN A 141 -16.31 -2.93 -9.34
CA GLN A 141 -15.91 -2.29 -8.09
C GLN A 141 -16.26 -0.79 -8.10
N PHE A 142 -15.90 -0.08 -9.17
CA PHE A 142 -16.26 1.34 -9.34
C PHE A 142 -17.77 1.55 -9.51
N ALA A 143 -18.43 0.76 -10.37
CA ALA A 143 -19.85 0.91 -10.67
C ALA A 143 -20.73 0.76 -9.42
N VAL A 144 -20.48 -0.26 -8.60
CA VAL A 144 -21.25 -0.48 -7.36
C VAL A 144 -21.05 0.69 -6.39
N GLN A 145 -19.85 1.27 -6.35
CA GLN A 145 -19.56 2.40 -5.48
C GLN A 145 -20.31 3.67 -5.88
N TYR A 146 -20.43 3.93 -7.18
CA TYR A 146 -21.26 5.01 -7.73
C TYR A 146 -22.73 4.83 -7.34
N GLU A 147 -23.28 3.64 -7.55
CA GLU A 147 -24.71 3.39 -7.31
C GLU A 147 -25.08 3.55 -5.83
N VAL A 148 -24.25 3.02 -4.91
CA VAL A 148 -24.49 3.17 -3.46
C VAL A 148 -24.47 4.65 -3.06
N SER A 149 -23.51 5.42 -3.59
CA SER A 149 -23.37 6.86 -3.33
C SER A 149 -24.57 7.66 -3.87
N TYR A 150 -25.05 7.34 -5.07
CA TYR A 150 -26.27 7.97 -5.62
C TYR A 150 -27.53 7.60 -4.85
N MET A 151 -27.67 6.34 -4.42
CA MET A 151 -28.82 5.87 -3.63
C MET A 151 -28.98 6.67 -2.34
N VAL A 152 -27.94 6.74 -1.52
CA VAL A 152 -28.01 7.46 -0.25
C VAL A 152 -28.19 8.97 -0.46
N THR A 153 -27.47 9.56 -1.42
CA THR A 153 -27.54 11.00 -1.70
C THR A 153 -28.93 11.42 -2.18
N LEU A 154 -29.53 10.63 -3.08
CA LEU A 154 -30.87 10.91 -3.59
C LEU A 154 -31.93 10.76 -2.51
N ALA A 155 -31.82 9.74 -1.64
CA ALA A 155 -32.73 9.54 -0.52
C ALA A 155 -32.65 10.69 0.50
N LEU A 156 -31.43 11.12 0.85
CA LEU A 156 -31.18 12.27 1.72
C LEU A 156 -31.80 13.55 1.14
N ALA A 157 -31.58 13.81 -0.15
CA ALA A 157 -32.13 14.95 -0.87
C ALA A 157 -33.66 14.98 -0.86
N MET A 158 -34.29 13.83 -1.11
CA MET A 158 -35.75 13.70 -1.06
C MET A 158 -36.28 13.94 0.36
N LEU A 159 -35.61 13.42 1.39
CA LEU A 159 -35.98 13.67 2.79
C LEU A 159 -35.89 15.15 3.14
N LEU A 160 -34.80 15.83 2.76
CA LEU A 160 -34.64 17.28 2.95
C LEU A 160 -35.78 18.05 2.26
N GLY A 161 -36.09 17.69 1.01
CA GLY A 161 -37.19 18.29 0.25
C GLY A 161 -38.58 18.06 0.88
N ALA A 162 -38.79 16.93 1.56
CA ALA A 162 -40.02 16.63 2.28
C ALA A 162 -40.14 17.39 3.61
N SER A 163 -39.01 17.54 4.30
CA SER A 163 -38.90 18.08 5.67
C SER A 163 -38.90 19.61 5.71
N ILE A 164 -38.20 20.27 4.79
CA ILE A 164 -37.98 21.72 4.83
C ILE A 164 -38.89 22.43 3.81
N PRO A 165 -39.91 23.19 4.26
CA PRO A 165 -40.86 23.85 3.35
C PRO A 165 -40.26 25.03 2.57
N ASN A 166 -39.32 25.78 3.17
CA ASN A 166 -38.81 27.03 2.61
C ASN A 166 -37.79 26.77 1.49
N ARG A 167 -37.61 27.71 0.56
CA ARG A 167 -36.61 27.67 -0.54
C ARG A 167 -35.17 27.56 -0.02
N ILE A 168 -34.93 27.89 1.24
CA ILE A 168 -33.64 27.68 1.92
C ILE A 168 -33.15 26.23 1.85
N VAL A 169 -34.04 25.25 1.62
CA VAL A 169 -33.67 23.84 1.42
C VAL A 169 -32.64 23.63 0.31
N TYR A 170 -32.60 24.47 -0.73
CA TYR A 170 -31.59 24.34 -1.78
C TYR A 170 -30.19 24.71 -1.27
N LEU A 171 -30.10 25.76 -0.45
CA LEU A 171 -28.86 26.15 0.21
C LEU A 171 -28.44 25.08 1.23
N ILE A 172 -29.39 24.57 2.04
CA ILE A 172 -29.13 23.49 2.99
C ILE A 172 -28.67 22.22 2.27
N GLY A 173 -29.30 21.88 1.14
CA GLY A 173 -28.87 20.76 0.31
C GLY A 173 -27.45 20.93 -0.24
N PHE A 174 -27.12 22.12 -0.74
CA PHE A 174 -25.75 22.45 -1.15
C PHE A 174 -24.75 22.30 0.00
N CYS A 175 -25.07 22.85 1.18
CA CYS A 175 -24.24 22.70 2.38
C CYS A 175 -24.11 21.24 2.80
N ALA A 176 -25.19 20.45 2.75
CA ALA A 176 -25.16 19.03 3.09
C ALA A 176 -24.30 18.21 2.13
N TRP A 177 -24.34 18.53 0.82
CA TRP A 177 -23.45 17.93 -0.17
C TRP A 177 -21.97 18.26 0.12
N MET A 178 -21.63 19.55 0.26
CA MET A 178 -20.26 19.98 0.56
C MET A 178 -19.75 19.43 1.91
N PHE A 179 -20.63 19.34 2.90
CA PHE A 179 -20.30 18.78 4.20
C PHE A 179 -20.06 17.27 4.12
N GLY A 180 -20.99 16.54 3.46
CA GLY A 180 -20.94 15.09 3.31
C GLY A 180 -19.84 14.59 2.38
N THR A 181 -19.17 15.49 1.65
CA THR A 181 -17.95 15.18 0.87
C THR A 181 -16.74 15.85 1.54
N PHE A 182 -16.33 17.03 1.08
CA PHE A 182 -15.08 17.66 1.46
C PHE A 182 -14.88 17.89 2.96
N PHE A 183 -15.90 18.40 3.67
CA PHE A 183 -15.72 18.75 5.09
C PHE A 183 -15.52 17.51 5.96
N MET A 184 -16.32 16.47 5.75
CA MET A 184 -16.19 15.21 6.46
C MET A 184 -14.84 14.56 6.26
N GLU A 185 -14.37 14.54 5.01
CA GLU A 185 -13.06 13.99 4.70
C GLU A 185 -11.93 14.77 5.36
N ILE A 186 -11.89 16.10 5.17
CA ILE A 186 -10.80 16.92 5.69
C ILE A 186 -10.80 16.88 7.22
N TYR A 187 -11.91 17.20 7.88
CA TYR A 187 -11.89 17.44 9.33
C TYR A 187 -12.15 16.18 10.17
N PHE A 188 -13.08 15.30 9.79
CA PHE A 188 -13.43 14.15 10.64
C PHE A 188 -12.55 12.93 10.37
N ILE A 189 -12.34 12.61 9.09
CA ILE A 189 -11.61 11.40 8.70
C ILE A 189 -10.11 11.65 8.79
N SER A 190 -9.64 12.78 8.28
CA SER A 190 -8.19 13.02 8.15
C SER A 190 -7.60 13.67 9.39
N GLU A 191 -8.13 14.82 9.82
CA GLU A 191 -7.62 15.54 11.01
C GLU A 191 -7.97 14.82 12.32
N LEU A 192 -9.24 14.46 12.53
CA LEU A 192 -9.68 13.78 13.77
C LEU A 192 -9.41 12.27 13.76
N ARG A 193 -8.97 11.67 12.64
CA ARG A 193 -8.71 10.22 12.48
C ARG A 193 -9.90 9.33 12.89
N TRP A 194 -11.12 9.85 12.78
CA TRP A 194 -12.33 9.09 13.06
C TRP A 194 -12.75 8.29 11.83
N MET A 195 -11.97 7.26 11.53
CA MET A 195 -12.14 6.40 10.35
C MET A 195 -13.54 5.76 10.19
N PRO A 196 -14.28 5.38 11.26
CA PRO A 196 -15.66 4.90 11.12
C PRO A 196 -16.61 5.91 10.44
N ALA A 197 -16.29 7.21 10.46
CA ALA A 197 -17.10 8.24 9.83
C ALA A 197 -17.12 8.14 8.29
N GLN A 198 -16.18 7.39 7.69
CA GLN A 198 -16.11 7.12 6.25
C GLN A 198 -17.45 6.62 5.67
N VAL A 199 -18.25 5.90 6.44
CA VAL A 199 -19.53 5.38 5.95
C VAL A 199 -20.60 6.45 5.72
N PHE A 200 -20.48 7.62 6.36
CA PHE A 200 -21.38 8.74 6.13
C PHE A 200 -20.93 9.61 4.95
N HIS A 201 -19.73 9.37 4.41
CA HIS A 201 -19.18 10.15 3.32
C HIS A 201 -19.94 9.84 2.02
N LEU A 202 -20.46 10.87 1.36
CA LEU A 202 -21.35 10.72 0.21
C LEU A 202 -20.61 10.25 -1.04
N ASN A 203 -19.32 10.55 -1.15
CA ASN A 203 -18.47 10.07 -2.24
C ASN A 203 -17.47 9.05 -1.71
N GLN A 204 -17.67 7.77 -1.95
CA GLN A 204 -16.76 6.80 -1.37
C GLN A 204 -15.40 6.64 -2.10
N PHE A 205 -15.10 7.51 -3.07
CA PHE A 205 -13.75 7.72 -3.60
C PHE A 205 -13.10 8.88 -2.83
N PHE A 206 -12.31 8.56 -1.81
CA PHE A 206 -11.70 9.53 -0.89
C PHE A 206 -10.55 10.30 -1.55
N LEU A 207 -10.50 11.61 -1.32
CA LEU A 207 -9.46 12.56 -1.74
C LEU A 207 -8.08 12.32 -1.11
N GLN A 208 -8.02 11.88 0.15
CA GLN A 208 -6.76 11.76 0.92
C GLN A 208 -6.29 10.32 1.12
N SER A 209 -7.03 9.33 0.60
CA SER A 209 -6.70 7.91 0.81
C SER A 209 -6.14 7.29 -0.47
N ASN A 210 -4.84 6.97 -0.45
CA ASN A 210 -4.14 6.19 -1.47
C ASN A 210 -4.57 4.71 -1.50
N ARG A 211 -5.39 4.27 -0.53
CA ARG A 211 -5.81 2.88 -0.26
C ARG A 211 -6.47 2.15 -1.44
N PHE A 212 -7.20 2.88 -2.29
CA PHE A 212 -7.95 2.31 -3.42
C PHE A 212 -7.48 2.85 -4.78
N GLU A 213 -6.51 3.76 -4.78
CA GLU A 213 -6.00 4.40 -5.99
C GLU A 213 -5.22 3.43 -6.87
N TYR A 214 -4.65 2.38 -6.28
CA TYR A 214 -3.84 1.38 -6.97
C TYR A 214 -4.61 0.06 -7.10
N ASP A 215 -4.30 -0.70 -8.15
CA ASP A 215 -4.91 -2.01 -8.43
C ASP A 215 -4.33 -3.15 -7.58
N ASN A 216 -3.45 -2.81 -6.62
CA ASN A 216 -2.80 -3.72 -5.68
C ASN A 216 -3.38 -3.54 -4.26
N TRP A 217 -3.58 -4.65 -3.52
CA TRP A 217 -3.95 -4.70 -2.10
C TRP A 217 -5.16 -3.88 -1.61
N GLY A 218 -5.84 -3.11 -2.46
CA GLY A 218 -6.94 -2.22 -2.08
C GLY A 218 -8.27 -2.97 -1.87
N TYR A 219 -9.06 -3.11 -2.94
CA TYR A 219 -10.43 -3.62 -2.84
C TYR A 219 -10.56 -5.02 -2.25
N ASP A 220 -9.64 -5.93 -2.57
CA ASP A 220 -9.76 -7.35 -2.16
C ASP A 220 -9.45 -7.56 -0.68
N LEU A 221 -8.38 -6.93 -0.18
CA LEU A 221 -8.01 -6.91 1.25
C LEU A 221 -9.14 -6.36 2.13
N LEU A 222 -9.91 -5.41 1.59
CA LEU A 222 -10.89 -4.60 2.33
C LEU A 222 -12.33 -4.90 1.92
N SER A 223 -12.52 -5.96 1.15
CA SER A 223 -13.81 -6.39 0.63
C SER A 223 -14.85 -6.53 1.74
N LYS A 224 -14.46 -7.06 2.90
CA LYS A 224 -15.32 -7.18 4.08
C LYS A 224 -15.75 -5.81 4.63
N ASP A 225 -14.82 -4.88 4.81
CA ASP A 225 -15.10 -3.50 5.25
C ASP A 225 -16.11 -2.83 4.32
N ILE A 226 -15.83 -2.90 3.02
CA ILE A 226 -16.63 -2.30 1.96
C ILE A 226 -18.04 -2.89 1.96
N GLN A 227 -18.17 -4.21 2.06
CA GLN A 227 -19.48 -4.87 2.09
C GLN A 227 -20.29 -4.49 3.34
N LEU A 228 -19.69 -4.49 4.52
CA LEU A 228 -20.37 -4.09 5.76
C LEU A 228 -20.80 -2.62 5.73
N SER A 229 -19.92 -1.75 5.23
CA SER A 229 -20.22 -0.34 4.98
C SER A 229 -21.43 -0.19 4.03
N ARG A 230 -21.40 -0.86 2.87
CA ARG A 230 -22.50 -0.83 1.88
C ARG A 230 -23.82 -1.31 2.48
N TRP A 231 -23.83 -2.41 3.23
CA TRP A 231 -25.06 -2.90 3.89
C TRP A 231 -25.63 -1.90 4.88
N PHE A 232 -24.77 -1.26 5.69
CA PHE A 232 -25.20 -0.20 6.59
C PHE A 232 -25.77 1.01 5.82
N VAL A 233 -25.08 1.49 4.78
CA VAL A 233 -25.53 2.62 3.95
C VAL A 233 -26.87 2.33 3.27
N LEU A 234 -27.07 1.11 2.75
CA LEU A 234 -28.32 0.72 2.10
C LEU A 234 -29.47 0.64 3.12
N ALA A 235 -29.22 0.08 4.31
CA ALA A 235 -30.22 0.08 5.39
C ALA A 235 -30.56 1.50 5.85
N PHE A 236 -29.56 2.38 5.97
CA PHE A 236 -29.75 3.79 6.29
C PHE A 236 -30.52 4.53 5.18
N THR A 237 -30.23 4.25 3.91
CA THR A 237 -30.97 4.79 2.76
C THR A 237 -32.45 4.40 2.83
N PHE A 238 -32.73 3.14 3.16
CA PHE A 238 -34.10 2.66 3.35
C PHE A 238 -34.82 3.37 4.51
N LEU A 239 -34.10 3.67 5.60
CA LEU A 239 -34.61 4.50 6.70
C LEU A 239 -34.96 5.92 6.23
N LEU A 240 -34.07 6.59 5.49
CA LEU A 240 -34.33 7.94 4.95
C LEU A 240 -35.59 7.97 4.08
N LEU A 241 -35.76 6.99 3.19
CA LEU A 241 -36.95 6.86 2.34
C LEU A 241 -38.21 6.56 3.14
N SER A 242 -38.11 5.73 4.19
CA SER A 242 -39.24 5.39 5.08
C SER A 242 -39.71 6.61 5.87
N VAL A 243 -38.78 7.42 6.40
CA VAL A 243 -39.07 8.69 7.07
C VAL A 243 -39.67 9.70 6.08
N CYS A 244 -39.11 9.81 4.88
CA CYS A 244 -39.65 10.67 3.82
C CYS A 244 -41.11 10.29 3.51
N LEU A 245 -41.39 9.00 3.30
CA LEU A 245 -42.73 8.49 3.05
C LEU A 245 -43.69 8.78 4.22
N PHE A 246 -43.22 8.60 5.46
CA PHE A 246 -43.98 8.93 6.67
C PHE A 246 -44.36 10.41 6.72
N LEU A 247 -43.41 11.32 6.45
CA LEU A 247 -43.63 12.77 6.40
C LEU A 247 -44.57 13.21 5.27
N LEU A 248 -44.59 12.48 4.15
CA LEU A 248 -45.52 12.73 3.06
C LEU A 248 -46.94 12.22 3.40
N ASN A 249 -47.04 11.04 4.01
CA ASN A 249 -48.32 10.46 4.42
C ASN A 249 -48.99 11.23 5.56
N SER A 250 -48.21 11.85 6.46
CA SER A 250 -48.75 12.66 7.56
C SER A 250 -49.43 13.95 7.09
N LYS A 251 -49.12 14.43 5.88
CA LYS A 251 -49.75 15.61 5.25
C LYS A 251 -51.14 15.34 4.70
N ARG A 252 -51.61 14.09 4.64
CA ARG A 252 -53.00 13.74 4.33
C ARG A 252 -53.66 13.07 5.54
N PRO A 253 -54.97 13.28 5.78
CA PRO A 253 -55.73 12.47 6.73
C PRO A 253 -55.85 11.04 6.18
N THR A 254 -54.90 10.17 6.51
CA THR A 254 -54.89 8.76 6.11
C THR A 254 -55.13 7.86 7.32
N MET A 255 -55.84 6.74 7.11
CA MET A 255 -56.08 5.70 8.13
C MET A 255 -54.81 4.88 8.47
N LEU A 256 -53.70 5.09 7.75
CA LEU A 256 -52.49 4.27 7.80
C LEU A 256 -51.36 4.85 8.67
N LYS A 257 -51.64 5.84 9.53
CA LYS A 257 -50.61 6.48 10.39
C LYS A 257 -49.85 5.48 11.28
N LYS A 258 -50.55 4.48 11.84
CA LYS A 258 -49.92 3.41 12.66
C LYS A 258 -48.97 2.54 11.85
N ALA A 259 -49.37 2.16 10.62
CA ALA A 259 -48.52 1.40 9.71
C ALA A 259 -47.27 2.18 9.27
N GLY A 260 -47.38 3.51 9.12
CA GLY A 260 -46.24 4.38 8.85
C GLY A 260 -45.20 4.37 9.98
N TRP A 261 -45.64 4.46 11.23
CA TRP A 261 -44.76 4.35 12.40
C TRP A 261 -44.09 2.98 12.50
N LEU A 262 -44.84 1.90 12.25
CA LEU A 262 -44.28 0.54 12.23
C LEU A 262 -43.21 0.39 11.13
N GLY A 263 -43.43 0.98 9.95
CA GLY A 263 -42.45 0.98 8.87
C GLY A 263 -41.16 1.72 9.22
N VAL A 264 -41.27 2.89 9.85
CA VAL A 264 -40.10 3.65 10.33
C VAL A 264 -39.37 2.88 11.43
N LEU A 265 -40.09 2.32 12.42
CA LEU A 265 -39.49 1.52 13.48
C LEU A 265 -38.75 0.30 12.93
N GLY A 266 -39.35 -0.43 11.98
CA GLY A 266 -38.71 -1.55 11.31
C GLY A 266 -37.44 -1.13 10.57
N ALA A 267 -37.45 0.03 9.89
CA ALA A 267 -36.26 0.56 9.23
C ALA A 267 -35.17 0.96 10.24
N VAL A 268 -35.52 1.55 11.39
CA VAL A 268 -34.56 1.88 12.46
C VAL A 268 -33.90 0.62 13.01
N VAL A 269 -34.67 -0.44 13.28
CA VAL A 269 -34.14 -1.73 13.74
C VAL A 269 -33.21 -2.33 12.70
N LEU A 270 -33.58 -2.30 11.43
CA LEU A 270 -32.73 -2.79 10.33
C LEU A 270 -31.42 -2.00 10.22
N THR A 271 -31.49 -0.67 10.28
CA THR A 271 -30.30 0.19 10.27
C THR A 271 -29.39 -0.08 11.46
N ALA A 272 -29.94 -0.22 12.67
CA ALA A 272 -29.16 -0.56 13.87
C ALA A 272 -28.51 -1.94 13.73
N ALA A 273 -29.25 -2.94 13.24
CA ALA A 273 -28.73 -4.28 13.01
C ALA A 273 -27.59 -4.30 11.97
N ALA A 274 -27.66 -3.47 10.93
CA ALA A 274 -26.60 -3.33 9.93
C ALA A 274 -25.41 -2.50 10.43
N ALA A 275 -25.64 -1.55 11.35
CA ALA A 275 -24.58 -0.71 11.93
C ALA A 275 -23.67 -1.50 12.88
N VAL A 276 -24.23 -2.47 13.63
CA VAL A 276 -23.48 -3.23 14.65
C VAL A 276 -22.26 -3.95 14.06
N PRO A 277 -22.35 -4.76 12.98
CA PRO A 277 -21.18 -5.44 12.41
C PRO A 277 -20.08 -4.49 11.92
N TYR A 278 -20.45 -3.33 11.36
CA TYR A 278 -19.50 -2.32 10.93
C TYR A 278 -18.83 -1.63 12.13
N GLY A 279 -19.62 -1.30 13.16
CA GLY A 279 -19.12 -0.74 14.41
C GLY A 279 -18.20 -1.70 15.17
N THR A 280 -18.51 -2.99 15.21
CA THR A 280 -17.67 -4.00 15.86
C THR A 280 -16.33 -4.16 15.15
N LEU A 281 -16.31 -4.11 13.82
CA LEU A 281 -15.07 -4.17 13.04
C LEU A 281 -14.12 -3.02 13.40
N TRP A 282 -14.63 -1.80 13.53
CA TRP A 282 -13.82 -0.66 13.95
C TRP A 282 -13.47 -0.68 15.44
N ALA A 283 -14.37 -1.16 16.30
CA ALA A 283 -14.08 -1.34 17.71
C ALA A 283 -12.93 -2.33 17.93
N GLU A 284 -12.89 -3.44 17.17
CA GLU A 284 -11.76 -4.39 17.18
C GLU A 284 -10.45 -3.73 16.77
N ARG A 285 -10.46 -2.86 15.75
CA ARG A 285 -9.27 -2.12 15.28
C ARG A 285 -8.74 -1.13 16.31
N TYR A 286 -9.62 -0.32 16.90
CA TYR A 286 -9.19 0.62 17.94
C TYR A 286 -8.71 -0.13 19.19
N ALA A 287 -9.37 -1.24 19.56
CA ALA A 287 -8.90 -2.09 20.64
C ALA A 287 -7.51 -2.69 20.39
N GLN A 288 -7.12 -2.98 19.14
CA GLN A 288 -5.75 -3.38 18.81
C GLN A 288 -4.73 -2.27 19.10
N ILE A 289 -5.07 -1.01 18.80
CA ILE A 289 -4.21 0.14 19.05
C ILE A 289 -4.11 0.40 20.56
N ASP A 290 -5.25 0.45 21.25
CA ASP A 290 -5.32 0.69 22.69
C ASP A 290 -4.54 -0.40 23.45
N ALA A 291 -4.70 -1.66 23.05
CA ALA A 291 -3.95 -2.77 23.64
C ALA A 291 -2.42 -2.67 23.45
N LYS A 292 -1.93 -1.95 22.43
CA LYS A 292 -0.48 -1.67 22.26
C LYS A 292 -0.06 -0.46 23.09
N LEU A 293 -0.86 0.60 23.10
CA LEU A 293 -0.58 1.82 23.87
C LEU A 293 -0.59 1.56 25.39
N GLU A 294 -1.47 0.68 25.87
CA GLU A 294 -1.58 0.31 27.28
C GLU A 294 -0.57 -0.76 27.72
N ASP A 295 0.10 -1.45 26.79
CA ASP A 295 1.02 -2.55 27.12
C ASP A 295 2.35 -2.03 27.71
N PRO A 296 2.67 -2.30 28.98
CA PRO A 296 3.91 -1.82 29.60
C PRO A 296 5.17 -2.49 29.06
N THR A 297 5.07 -3.54 28.25
CA THR A 297 6.23 -4.21 27.62
C THR A 297 6.67 -3.59 26.31
N ILE A 298 5.87 -2.69 25.75
CA ILE A 298 6.25 -1.90 24.57
C ILE A 298 6.96 -0.64 25.08
N SER A 299 8.24 -0.55 24.71
CA SER A 299 9.13 0.56 25.06
C SER A 299 8.82 1.82 24.26
N TYR A 300 9.33 2.95 24.73
CA TYR A 300 9.30 4.23 24.02
C TYR A 300 10.42 4.29 22.98
N VAL A 301 10.24 5.14 21.96
CA VAL A 301 11.25 5.36 20.92
C VAL A 301 12.62 5.72 21.51
N ASP A 302 12.63 6.58 22.53
CA ASP A 302 13.84 7.11 23.16
C ASP A 302 14.39 6.21 24.29
N ASP A 303 13.74 5.08 24.59
CA ASP A 303 14.25 4.15 25.60
C ASP A 303 15.59 3.54 25.16
N PRO A 304 16.54 3.36 26.11
CA PRO A 304 17.83 2.75 25.82
C PRO A 304 17.66 1.33 25.27
N GLU A 305 18.46 0.97 24.28
CA GLU A 305 18.44 -0.38 23.71
C GLU A 305 18.76 -1.43 24.79
N ASN A 306 17.78 -2.29 25.09
CA ASN A 306 17.98 -3.46 25.95
C ASN A 306 17.49 -4.72 25.23
N ILE A 307 18.17 -5.05 24.12
CA ILE A 307 17.82 -6.20 23.29
C ILE A 307 18.62 -7.41 23.79
N ALA A 308 17.96 -8.33 24.47
CA ALA A 308 18.52 -9.65 24.71
C ALA A 308 18.44 -10.43 23.39
N PHE A 309 19.54 -10.57 22.65
CA PHE A 309 19.62 -11.26 21.35
C PHE A 309 20.61 -12.43 21.42
N TYR A 310 20.34 -13.48 20.65
CA TYR A 310 21.24 -14.62 20.47
C TYR A 310 21.12 -15.17 19.04
N HIS A 311 22.12 -15.94 18.62
CA HIS A 311 22.17 -16.45 17.25
C HIS A 311 21.36 -17.73 17.02
N VAL A 312 20.70 -17.83 15.86
CA VAL A 312 19.98 -19.04 15.41
C VAL A 312 20.62 -19.57 14.14
N SER A 313 21.06 -20.83 14.14
CA SER A 313 21.78 -21.42 13.00
C SER A 313 20.85 -21.80 11.85
N SER A 314 19.63 -22.24 12.16
CA SER A 314 18.64 -22.58 11.12
C SER A 314 17.20 -22.43 11.57
N TYR A 315 16.32 -22.15 10.59
CA TYR A 315 14.88 -22.32 10.72
C TYR A 315 14.31 -23.29 9.68
N ASP A 316 13.31 -24.06 10.10
CA ASP A 316 12.37 -24.77 9.24
C ASP A 316 10.94 -24.33 9.59
N ILE A 317 10.34 -23.54 8.70
CA ILE A 317 9.03 -22.92 8.87
C ILE A 317 8.04 -23.56 7.90
N LYS A 318 6.92 -24.05 8.44
CA LYS A 318 5.78 -24.54 7.67
C LYS A 318 4.59 -23.64 7.92
N LEU A 319 4.19 -22.86 6.93
CA LEU A 319 3.07 -21.95 6.95
C LEU A 319 1.90 -22.54 6.15
N LYS A 320 0.73 -22.65 6.77
CA LYS A 320 -0.49 -23.09 6.11
C LYS A 320 -1.63 -22.10 6.33
N ARG A 321 -2.14 -21.51 5.25
CA ARG A 321 -3.37 -20.72 5.29
C ARG A 321 -4.58 -21.65 5.29
N LEU A 322 -5.48 -21.46 6.25
CA LEU A 322 -6.76 -22.14 6.33
C LEU A 322 -7.84 -21.40 5.53
N PRO A 323 -8.97 -22.05 5.16
CA PRO A 323 -10.03 -21.41 4.37
C PRO A 323 -10.68 -20.17 5.01
N ASN A 324 -10.53 -19.98 6.32
CA ASN A 324 -11.04 -18.85 7.10
C ASN A 324 -10.02 -17.71 7.27
N ASP A 325 -8.94 -17.72 6.47
CA ASP A 325 -7.78 -16.81 6.52
C ASP A 325 -6.92 -16.90 7.78
N GLU A 326 -7.15 -17.90 8.65
CA GLU A 326 -6.26 -18.17 9.77
C GLU A 326 -4.98 -18.86 9.28
N LEU A 327 -3.84 -18.38 9.73
CA LEU A 327 -2.54 -18.99 9.47
C LEU A 327 -2.24 -19.99 10.57
N ARG A 328 -1.81 -21.19 10.20
CA ARG A 328 -1.21 -22.16 11.11
C ARG A 328 0.27 -22.29 10.75
N VAL A 329 1.14 -22.14 11.74
CA VAL A 329 2.57 -22.15 11.53
C VAL A 329 3.23 -23.10 12.51
N THR A 330 4.14 -23.92 11.99
CA THR A 330 5.11 -24.68 12.77
C THR A 330 6.48 -24.13 12.45
N ALA A 331 7.18 -23.59 13.45
CA ALA A 331 8.54 -23.09 13.32
C ALA A 331 9.49 -23.94 14.16
N LYS A 332 10.51 -24.52 13.53
CA LYS A 332 11.61 -25.22 14.20
C LYS A 332 12.86 -24.37 14.10
N LEU A 333 13.48 -24.09 15.23
CA LEU A 333 14.70 -23.31 15.37
C LEU A 333 15.81 -24.22 15.87
N THR A 334 17.01 -24.08 15.31
CA THR A 334 18.23 -24.71 15.84
C THR A 334 19.14 -23.64 16.40
N ILE A 335 19.48 -23.73 17.68
CA ILE A 335 20.21 -22.70 18.42
C ILE A 335 21.55 -23.32 18.88
N PRO A 336 22.70 -22.72 18.54
CA PRO A 336 24.00 -23.24 18.95
C PRO A 336 24.13 -23.35 20.47
N ALA A 337 24.76 -24.43 20.95
CA ALA A 337 24.96 -24.63 22.40
C ALA A 337 25.71 -23.48 23.10
N SER A 338 26.59 -22.78 22.37
CA SER A 338 27.35 -21.63 22.87
C SER A 338 26.48 -20.45 23.27
N GLU A 339 25.35 -20.25 22.57
CA GLU A 339 24.44 -19.11 22.77
C GLU A 339 23.56 -19.29 24.01
N ILE A 340 23.29 -20.53 24.40
CA ILE A 340 22.31 -20.88 25.46
C ILE A 340 22.96 -21.31 26.78
N SER A 341 24.28 -21.34 26.84
CA SER A 341 25.01 -21.76 28.03
C SER A 341 24.66 -20.87 29.23
N GLY A 342 24.14 -21.47 30.30
CA GLY A 342 23.72 -20.75 31.51
C GLY A 342 22.36 -20.06 31.45
N MET A 343 21.63 -20.14 30.32
CA MET A 343 20.28 -19.59 30.23
C MET A 343 19.28 -20.46 31.01
N ARG A 344 18.47 -19.83 31.87
CA ARG A 344 17.36 -20.49 32.56
C ARG A 344 16.06 -20.46 31.76
N GLN A 345 15.95 -19.50 30.85
CA GLN A 345 14.80 -19.29 29.98
C GLN A 345 15.31 -18.90 28.60
N LEU A 346 14.62 -19.38 27.57
CA LEU A 346 14.84 -19.01 26.18
C LEU A 346 13.89 -17.85 25.81
N PRO A 347 14.39 -16.62 25.61
CA PRO A 347 13.58 -15.49 25.20
C PRO A 347 13.30 -15.52 23.69
N LEU A 348 12.04 -15.33 23.29
CA LEU A 348 11.63 -15.22 21.88
C LEU A 348 10.66 -14.06 21.70
N THR A 349 10.59 -13.52 20.50
CA THR A 349 9.60 -12.50 20.10
C THR A 349 8.69 -13.08 19.02
N LEU A 350 7.39 -13.11 19.24
CA LEU A 350 6.39 -13.53 18.27
C LEU A 350 5.18 -12.61 18.35
N ASN A 351 4.73 -12.09 17.21
CA ASN A 351 3.67 -11.08 17.16
C ASN A 351 2.40 -11.48 17.94
N ARG A 352 1.81 -10.52 18.68
CA ARG A 352 0.57 -10.69 19.47
C ARG A 352 -0.63 -11.20 18.67
N MET A 353 -0.63 -11.09 17.34
CA MET A 353 -1.66 -11.64 16.46
C MET A 353 -1.72 -13.17 16.44
N PHE A 354 -0.62 -13.85 16.81
CA PHE A 354 -0.58 -15.30 16.87
C PHE A 354 -0.85 -15.81 18.27
N LYS A 355 -1.60 -16.90 18.40
CA LYS A 355 -1.77 -17.66 19.63
C LYS A 355 -0.87 -18.90 19.59
N LEU A 356 -0.03 -19.05 20.60
CA LEU A 356 0.86 -20.20 20.76
C LEU A 356 0.06 -21.40 21.29
N GLU A 357 0.11 -22.53 20.59
CA GLU A 357 -0.60 -23.76 20.96
C GLU A 357 0.34 -24.72 21.68
N ARG A 358 1.56 -24.88 21.17
CA ARG A 358 2.55 -25.80 21.71
C ARG A 358 3.96 -25.25 21.58
N VAL A 359 4.79 -25.58 22.57
CA VAL A 359 6.24 -25.33 22.55
C VAL A 359 6.94 -26.61 22.99
N GLN A 360 7.92 -27.04 22.19
CA GLN A 360 8.77 -28.17 22.51
C GLN A 360 10.24 -27.75 22.49
N LEU A 361 11.00 -28.22 23.47
CA LEU A 361 12.46 -28.16 23.48
C LEU A 361 12.99 -29.58 23.38
N GLN A 362 13.79 -29.88 22.36
CA GLN A 362 14.30 -31.23 22.08
C GLN A 362 13.18 -32.29 22.00
N GLY A 363 12.03 -31.93 21.43
CA GLY A 363 10.85 -32.79 21.33
C GLY A 363 10.06 -32.99 22.64
N ILE A 364 10.46 -32.35 23.75
CA ILE A 364 9.76 -32.40 25.04
C ILE A 364 8.96 -31.12 25.23
N ASP A 365 7.69 -31.23 25.65
CA ASP A 365 6.85 -30.07 25.91
C ASP A 365 7.46 -29.19 27.02
N ALA A 366 7.60 -27.89 26.72
CA ALA A 366 8.24 -26.93 27.63
C ALA A 366 7.24 -25.86 28.10
N PRO A 367 7.21 -25.54 29.40
CA PRO A 367 6.34 -24.49 29.90
C PRO A 367 6.87 -23.12 29.48
N TYR A 368 5.97 -22.25 29.04
CA TYR A 368 6.31 -20.90 28.60
C TYR A 368 5.43 -19.85 29.28
N ARG A 369 5.93 -18.61 29.31
CA ARG A 369 5.16 -17.41 29.64
C ARG A 369 5.14 -16.48 28.44
N ARG A 370 4.03 -15.77 28.25
CA ARG A 370 3.89 -14.77 27.20
C ARG A 370 3.32 -13.48 27.76
N GLN A 371 3.88 -12.36 27.32
CA GLN A 371 3.37 -11.01 27.57
C GLN A 371 3.56 -10.19 26.30
N GLY A 372 2.46 -9.79 25.65
CA GLY A 372 2.50 -9.16 24.33
C GLY A 372 3.22 -10.04 23.30
N GLU A 373 4.25 -9.47 22.68
CA GLU A 373 5.14 -10.15 21.72
C GLU A 373 6.18 -11.04 22.40
N ARG A 374 6.49 -10.80 23.68
CA ARG A 374 7.57 -11.48 24.39
C ARG A 374 7.13 -12.86 24.87
N ILE A 375 7.89 -13.87 24.49
CA ILE A 375 7.76 -15.25 24.95
C ILE A 375 9.00 -15.61 25.76
N SER A 376 8.82 -16.29 26.88
CA SER A 376 9.91 -16.82 27.70
C SER A 376 9.65 -18.30 27.96
N ILE A 377 10.42 -19.18 27.34
CA ILE A 377 10.29 -20.63 27.47
C ILE A 377 11.24 -21.09 28.58
N ARG A 378 10.74 -21.84 29.56
CA ARG A 378 11.58 -22.40 30.61
C ARG A 378 12.40 -23.56 30.03
N MET A 379 13.71 -23.52 30.24
CA MET A 379 14.60 -24.61 29.83
C MET A 379 14.24 -25.90 30.59
N VAL A 380 14.17 -27.03 29.88
CA VAL A 380 13.83 -28.35 30.43
C VAL A 380 15.07 -29.24 30.35
N GLY A 381 15.77 -29.42 31.48
CA GLY A 381 17.03 -30.16 31.58
C GLY A 381 18.28 -29.31 31.30
N ASP A 382 19.45 -29.84 31.67
CA ASP A 382 20.73 -29.25 31.24
C ASP A 382 20.92 -29.56 29.76
N ALA A 383 21.04 -28.54 28.93
CA ALA A 383 21.41 -28.70 27.52
C ALA A 383 22.76 -29.43 27.49
N LYS A 384 22.74 -30.74 27.19
CA LYS A 384 23.92 -31.60 27.18
C LYS A 384 24.82 -31.26 26.00
N GLY A 385 25.50 -30.12 26.04
CA GLY A 385 26.58 -29.70 25.14
C GLY A 385 26.26 -29.58 23.64
N GLY A 386 25.08 -29.98 23.18
CA GLY A 386 24.65 -29.91 21.78
C GLY A 386 23.63 -28.80 21.52
N ASP A 387 23.46 -28.48 20.24
CA ASP A 387 22.52 -27.46 19.77
C ASP A 387 21.10 -27.73 20.27
N LEU A 388 20.40 -26.67 20.66
CA LEU A 388 19.03 -26.72 21.11
C LEU A 388 18.07 -26.64 19.93
N GLN A 389 17.22 -27.64 19.79
CA GLN A 389 16.07 -27.57 18.90
C GLN A 389 14.85 -27.06 19.67
N ALA A 390 14.26 -25.96 19.20
CA ALA A 390 13.00 -25.43 19.70
C ALA A 390 11.93 -25.52 18.60
N GLU A 391 10.75 -26.05 18.92
CA GLU A 391 9.62 -26.18 18.00
C GLU A 391 8.40 -25.46 18.57
N LEU A 392 7.83 -24.55 17.78
CA LEU A 392 6.68 -23.75 18.16
C LEU A 392 5.55 -23.96 17.16
N ASP A 393 4.39 -24.39 17.66
CA ASP A 393 3.14 -24.47 16.91
C ASP A 393 2.23 -23.32 17.33
N TYR A 394 1.80 -22.50 16.38
CA TYR A 394 0.95 -21.35 16.65
C TYR A 394 0.01 -21.07 15.49
N ARG A 395 -1.05 -20.29 15.78
CA ARG A 395 -2.02 -19.88 14.78
C ARG A 395 -2.60 -18.50 15.03
N GLY A 396 -3.03 -17.81 13.98
CA GLY A 396 -3.62 -16.48 14.12
C GLY A 396 -4.19 -15.94 12.82
N LYS A 397 -5.10 -14.97 12.93
CA LYS A 397 -5.56 -14.17 11.79
C LYS A 397 -4.72 -12.91 11.75
N VAL A 398 -4.04 -12.67 10.63
CA VAL A 398 -3.13 -11.54 10.50
C VAL A 398 -3.86 -10.39 9.81
N MET A 399 -4.14 -9.34 10.58
CA MET A 399 -4.68 -8.07 10.09
C MET A 399 -4.31 -6.98 11.10
N ASP A 400 -3.08 -6.47 10.99
CA ASP A 400 -2.50 -5.55 11.98
C ASP A 400 -2.82 -4.10 11.65
N PHE A 401 -3.84 -3.54 12.30
CA PHE A 401 -4.23 -2.15 12.07
C PHE A 401 -3.33 -1.18 12.84
N MET A 402 -2.84 -0.15 12.15
CA MET A 402 -2.05 0.94 12.72
C MET A 402 -2.46 2.29 12.12
N ALA A 403 -3.20 3.08 12.90
CA ALA A 403 -3.71 4.37 12.43
C ALA A 403 -2.57 5.40 12.25
N GLY A 404 -2.32 5.81 11.00
CA GLY A 404 -1.34 6.83 10.64
C GLY A 404 0.11 6.40 10.79
N TYR A 405 0.38 5.10 10.61
CA TYR A 405 1.73 4.52 10.48
C TYR A 405 2.40 4.97 9.15
N SER A 406 1.66 4.92 8.03
CA SER A 406 2.04 5.50 6.74
C SER A 406 0.78 5.82 5.92
N ASP A 407 0.92 6.01 4.60
CA ASP A 407 -0.21 6.00 3.67
C ASP A 407 -0.98 4.65 3.71
N GLU A 408 -0.40 3.62 4.31
CA GLU A 408 -1.01 2.31 4.57
C GLU A 408 -1.54 2.21 6.01
N GLU A 409 -2.78 1.74 6.14
CA GLU A 409 -3.47 1.56 7.44
C GLU A 409 -3.11 0.24 8.15
N PHE A 410 -2.36 -0.65 7.48
CA PHE A 410 -2.02 -1.99 7.98
C PHE A 410 -0.53 -2.30 7.83
N ALA A 411 0.12 -2.65 8.94
CA ALA A 411 1.53 -3.02 8.94
C ALA A 411 1.76 -4.47 8.45
N ALA A 412 0.79 -5.37 8.68
CA ALA A 412 0.84 -6.75 8.22
C ALA A 412 -0.56 -7.31 7.97
N TYR A 413 -0.70 -8.17 6.97
CA TYR A 413 -1.96 -8.87 6.68
C TYR A 413 -1.76 -10.17 5.90
N SER A 414 -2.71 -11.08 6.06
CA SER A 414 -2.85 -12.25 5.20
C SER A 414 -4.34 -12.61 5.07
N VAL A 415 -4.96 -12.16 3.99
CA VAL A 415 -6.41 -12.32 3.73
C VAL A 415 -6.61 -12.71 2.28
N GLY A 416 -7.20 -13.89 2.03
CA GLY A 416 -7.39 -14.37 0.67
C GLY A 416 -6.06 -14.55 -0.06
N PRO A 417 -5.91 -13.98 -1.27
CA PRO A 417 -4.63 -13.90 -1.99
C PRO A 417 -3.70 -12.76 -1.52
N GLU A 418 -4.21 -11.80 -0.74
CA GLU A 418 -3.46 -10.60 -0.35
C GLU A 418 -2.58 -10.87 0.88
N VAL A 419 -1.27 -10.73 0.73
CA VAL A 419 -0.28 -11.05 1.76
C VAL A 419 0.80 -9.98 1.83
N LYS A 420 1.01 -9.44 3.04
CA LYS A 420 2.18 -8.64 3.43
C LYS A 420 2.60 -9.08 4.82
N LEU A 421 3.59 -9.96 4.88
CA LEU A 421 4.18 -10.49 6.12
C LEU A 421 5.66 -10.16 6.12
N GLU A 422 6.03 -9.00 6.67
CA GLU A 422 7.42 -8.56 6.69
C GLU A 422 8.17 -9.20 7.87
N GLY A 423 9.42 -9.60 7.68
CA GLY A 423 10.19 -10.33 8.71
C GLY A 423 10.25 -9.59 10.05
N HIS A 424 10.35 -8.26 9.99
CA HIS A 424 10.34 -7.39 11.16
C HIS A 424 9.04 -7.40 11.98
N MET A 425 7.94 -7.91 11.42
CA MET A 425 6.66 -8.04 12.11
C MET A 425 6.63 -9.25 13.05
N ALA A 426 7.70 -10.05 13.12
CA ALA A 426 7.78 -11.27 13.93
C ALA A 426 6.62 -12.24 13.66
N TRP A 427 6.31 -12.48 12.38
CA TRP A 427 5.33 -13.50 11.96
C TRP A 427 5.86 -14.93 12.14
N TYR A 428 7.17 -15.06 12.37
CA TYR A 428 7.83 -16.21 12.97
C TYR A 428 8.62 -15.79 14.21
N PRO A 429 8.94 -16.74 15.11
CA PRO A 429 9.63 -16.42 16.35
C PRO A 429 11.02 -15.85 16.07
N LEU A 430 11.27 -14.61 16.48
CA LEU A 430 12.59 -13.98 16.44
C LEU A 430 13.36 -14.31 17.73
N PRO A 431 14.70 -14.44 17.66
CA PRO A 431 15.50 -14.75 18.85
C PRO A 431 15.55 -13.54 19.77
N GLY A 432 15.33 -13.77 21.07
CA GLY A 432 15.41 -12.71 22.04
C GLY A 432 14.12 -11.96 22.32
N HIS A 433 14.19 -10.96 23.19
CA HIS A 433 13.10 -9.99 23.39
C HIS A 433 13.38 -8.74 22.58
N GLN A 434 12.94 -8.76 21.32
CA GLN A 434 13.07 -7.66 20.39
C GLN A 434 11.78 -6.82 20.32
N GLU A 435 11.92 -5.54 19.95
CA GLU A 435 10.83 -4.55 19.95
C GLU A 435 10.19 -4.47 18.55
N VAL A 436 9.08 -5.18 18.34
CA VAL A 436 8.30 -5.09 17.09
C VAL A 436 7.60 -3.74 16.98
N TYR A 437 7.08 -3.25 18.10
CA TYR A 437 6.38 -1.99 18.22
C TYR A 437 7.11 -1.07 19.19
N LEU A 438 6.96 0.24 19.00
CA LEU A 438 7.43 1.29 19.90
C LEU A 438 6.33 2.30 20.15
N LYS A 439 6.33 2.95 21.30
CA LYS A 439 5.43 4.07 21.61
C LYS A 439 6.11 5.40 21.33
N SER A 440 5.33 6.38 20.87
CA SER A 440 5.77 7.77 20.86
C SER A 440 6.08 8.23 22.29
N ASP A 441 7.26 8.81 22.50
CA ASP A 441 7.53 9.59 23.71
C ASP A 441 6.87 10.97 23.57
N ASN A 442 5.98 11.31 24.50
CA ASN A 442 5.33 12.61 24.59
C ASN A 442 5.59 13.26 25.98
N GLY A 443 6.66 12.88 26.67
CA GLY A 443 6.91 13.27 28.05
C GLY A 443 5.82 12.72 29.00
N ASP A 444 5.27 13.57 29.87
CA ASP A 444 4.25 13.18 30.86
C ASP A 444 2.84 12.88 30.27
N LEU A 445 2.66 13.01 28.95
CA LEU A 445 1.39 12.74 28.29
C LEU A 445 1.32 11.30 27.77
N SER A 446 0.13 10.69 27.85
CA SER A 446 -0.13 9.37 27.26
C SER A 446 0.30 9.33 25.79
N SER A 447 1.07 8.30 25.41
CA SER A 447 1.46 8.04 24.02
C SER A 447 0.23 8.00 23.13
N LYS A 448 0.32 8.66 21.97
CA LYS A 448 -0.80 8.75 21.00
C LYS A 448 -0.59 7.84 19.80
N TYR A 449 0.65 7.40 19.56
CA TYR A 449 1.03 6.68 18.37
C TYR A 449 1.89 5.46 18.71
N VAL A 450 1.76 4.46 17.84
CA VAL A 450 2.60 3.27 17.83
C VAL A 450 3.41 3.30 16.54
N TYR A 451 4.71 3.09 16.64
CA TYR A 451 5.63 2.93 15.53
C TYR A 451 6.10 1.48 15.42
N LEU A 452 6.72 1.12 14.30
CA LEU A 452 7.39 -0.17 14.18
C LEU A 452 8.86 -0.03 14.57
N GLY A 453 9.36 -0.98 15.36
CA GLY A 453 10.73 -0.91 15.89
C GLY A 453 11.82 -0.98 14.82
N TRP A 454 11.53 -1.57 13.65
CA TRP A 454 12.47 -1.62 12.52
C TRP A 454 12.85 -0.23 12.01
N GLN A 455 11.92 0.72 12.03
CA GLN A 455 12.15 2.10 11.57
C GLN A 455 13.20 2.82 12.42
N TYR A 456 13.37 2.36 13.65
CA TYR A 456 14.28 2.90 14.66
C TYR A 456 15.42 1.93 14.99
N GLY A 457 15.58 0.87 14.22
CA GLY A 457 16.71 -0.02 14.41
C GLY A 457 16.67 -0.96 15.61
N LYS A 458 15.49 -1.19 16.19
CA LYS A 458 15.35 -1.98 17.43
C LYS A 458 15.24 -3.50 17.19
N LEU A 459 15.56 -3.95 15.98
CA LEU A 459 15.51 -5.36 15.58
C LEU A 459 16.89 -5.84 15.12
N ARG A 460 17.17 -7.12 15.40
CA ARG A 460 18.42 -7.82 15.09
C ARG A 460 18.09 -9.19 14.53
N TYR A 461 18.82 -9.61 13.51
CA TYR A 461 18.63 -10.89 12.83
C TYR A 461 19.93 -11.69 12.86
N SER A 462 19.78 -13.01 12.76
CA SER A 462 20.92 -13.92 12.62
C SER A 462 21.13 -14.25 11.15
N ASP A 463 22.35 -14.68 10.80
CA ASP A 463 22.63 -15.27 9.50
C ASP A 463 22.66 -16.78 9.64
N GLY A 464 21.98 -17.51 8.74
CA GLY A 464 21.92 -18.97 8.81
C GLY A 464 21.12 -19.63 7.71
N GLU A 465 20.70 -20.87 7.93
CA GLU A 465 19.83 -21.58 6.97
C GLU A 465 18.35 -21.22 7.19
N MET A 466 17.61 -20.96 6.12
CA MET A 466 16.16 -20.78 6.17
C MET A 466 15.48 -21.75 5.22
N LYS A 467 14.48 -22.48 5.73
CA LYS A 467 13.55 -23.30 4.95
C LYS A 467 12.13 -22.80 5.21
N LEU A 468 11.39 -22.54 4.14
CA LEU A 468 10.01 -22.09 4.19
C LEU A 468 9.15 -22.94 3.26
N VAL A 469 8.16 -23.60 3.83
CA VAL A 469 7.09 -24.29 3.09
C VAL A 469 5.80 -23.52 3.29
N VAL A 470 5.12 -23.18 2.21
CA VAL A 470 3.86 -22.43 2.22
C VAL A 470 2.76 -23.25 1.55
N GLU A 471 1.60 -23.37 2.22
CA GLU A 471 0.42 -24.11 1.75
C GLU A 471 -0.87 -23.27 1.85
N GLY A 472 -1.82 -23.52 0.95
CA GLY A 472 -3.22 -23.04 1.08
C GLY A 472 -3.49 -21.65 0.51
N TYR A 473 -2.53 -21.05 -0.20
CA TYR A 473 -2.73 -19.80 -0.92
C TYR A 473 -3.17 -20.04 -2.37
N PRO A 474 -4.16 -19.29 -2.88
CA PRO A 474 -4.66 -19.48 -4.25
C PRO A 474 -3.72 -18.93 -5.32
N GLN A 475 -2.83 -17.99 -4.96
CA GLN A 475 -1.86 -17.35 -5.85
C GLN A 475 -0.43 -17.57 -5.34
N PRO A 476 0.58 -17.49 -6.23
CA PRO A 476 1.98 -17.55 -5.83
C PRO A 476 2.35 -16.43 -4.86
N LEU A 477 3.20 -16.76 -3.89
CA LEU A 477 3.82 -15.83 -2.98
C LEU A 477 5.28 -15.59 -3.37
N TYR A 478 5.79 -14.44 -2.94
CA TYR A 478 7.10 -13.92 -3.29
C TYR A 478 7.87 -13.56 -2.02
N THR A 479 9.14 -13.89 -2.00
CA THR A 479 10.05 -13.67 -0.87
C THR A 479 11.47 -13.43 -1.38
N GLY A 480 12.34 -12.94 -0.50
CA GLY A 480 13.77 -12.79 -0.75
C GLY A 480 14.56 -14.10 -0.82
N MET A 481 13.92 -15.24 -0.54
CA MET A 481 14.54 -16.58 -0.60
C MET A 481 14.43 -17.22 -1.99
N LYS A 482 15.37 -18.12 -2.30
CA LYS A 482 15.35 -18.95 -3.50
C LYS A 482 14.16 -19.88 -3.52
N GLU A 483 13.41 -19.84 -4.61
CA GLU A 483 12.29 -20.74 -4.85
C GLU A 483 12.80 -22.08 -5.41
N LEU A 484 12.47 -23.18 -4.72
CA LEU A 484 12.86 -24.53 -5.15
C LEU A 484 11.72 -25.27 -5.86
N GLU A 485 10.49 -25.02 -5.44
CA GLU A 485 9.31 -25.74 -5.93
C GLU A 485 8.08 -24.85 -5.88
N ARG A 486 7.30 -24.86 -6.97
CA ARG A 486 5.99 -24.21 -7.07
C ARG A 486 4.97 -25.16 -7.66
N LYS A 487 3.87 -25.35 -6.94
CA LYS A 487 2.68 -26.10 -7.36
C LYS A 487 1.43 -25.30 -6.96
N PRO A 488 0.27 -25.51 -7.59
CA PRO A 488 -0.96 -24.84 -7.16
C PRO A 488 -1.22 -25.07 -5.66
N GLY A 489 -1.27 -23.98 -4.89
CA GLY A 489 -1.47 -24.03 -3.43
C GLY A 489 -0.28 -24.46 -2.59
N TYR A 490 0.92 -24.63 -3.18
CA TYR A 490 2.12 -25.06 -2.46
C TYR A 490 3.40 -24.42 -3.04
N GLN A 491 4.25 -23.87 -2.17
CA GLN A 491 5.59 -23.39 -2.54
C GLN A 491 6.63 -23.78 -1.48
N ARG A 492 7.86 -24.03 -1.94
CA ARG A 492 9.00 -24.28 -1.06
C ARG A 492 10.16 -23.35 -1.42
N PHE A 493 10.71 -22.72 -0.41
CA PHE A 493 11.88 -21.84 -0.49
C PHE A 493 12.98 -22.33 0.44
N GLU A 494 14.24 -22.19 0.03
CA GLU A 494 15.40 -22.56 0.85
C GLU A 494 16.63 -21.73 0.46
N ASP A 495 17.31 -21.17 1.46
CA ASP A 495 18.60 -20.52 1.30
C ASP A 495 19.51 -20.84 2.50
N ARG A 496 20.82 -20.70 2.28
CA ARG A 496 21.86 -20.86 3.30
C ARG A 496 22.62 -19.55 3.45
N GLU A 497 23.12 -19.29 4.65
CA GLU A 497 23.89 -18.08 4.99
C GLU A 497 23.14 -16.78 4.63
N ILE A 498 21.84 -16.77 4.88
CA ILE A 498 20.93 -15.65 4.61
C ILE A 498 20.59 -14.93 5.93
N GLU A 499 20.43 -13.60 5.90
CA GLU A 499 19.89 -12.87 7.06
C GLU A 499 18.45 -13.34 7.29
N GLN A 500 18.16 -13.78 8.50
CA GLN A 500 16.89 -14.37 8.91
C GLN A 500 15.86 -13.27 9.19
N ASN A 501 15.59 -12.45 8.17
CA ASN A 501 14.60 -11.38 8.10
C ASN A 501 13.69 -11.58 6.88
N ILE A 502 13.05 -12.74 6.83
CA ILE A 502 12.30 -13.18 5.65
C ILE A 502 10.93 -12.51 5.61
N SER A 503 10.64 -11.84 4.49
CA SER A 503 9.33 -11.29 4.17
C SER A 503 8.59 -12.12 3.13
N LEU A 504 7.26 -12.13 3.18
CA LEU A 504 6.39 -12.85 2.26
C LEU A 504 5.30 -11.92 1.72
N TYR A 505 5.16 -11.88 0.40
CA TYR A 505 4.26 -10.97 -0.32
C TYR A 505 3.40 -11.73 -1.34
N GLY A 506 2.17 -11.29 -1.56
CA GLY A 506 1.28 -11.87 -2.56
C GLY A 506 0.05 -10.99 -2.83
N GLY A 507 -0.54 -11.15 -4.01
CA GLY A 507 -1.79 -10.47 -4.38
C GLY A 507 -2.52 -11.15 -5.53
N GLN A 508 -3.81 -10.83 -5.71
CA GLN A 508 -4.72 -11.61 -6.56
C GLN A 508 -4.33 -11.69 -8.04
N PHE A 509 -3.92 -10.57 -8.63
CA PHE A 509 -3.73 -10.43 -10.09
C PHE A 509 -2.27 -10.20 -10.51
N TRP A 510 -1.32 -10.53 -9.64
CA TRP A 510 0.09 -10.30 -9.93
C TRP A 510 0.59 -11.22 -11.05
N LYS A 511 1.46 -10.68 -11.90
CA LYS A 511 2.05 -11.37 -13.04
C LYS A 511 3.56 -11.25 -13.04
N GLU A 512 4.23 -12.32 -13.49
CA GLU A 512 5.68 -12.36 -13.70
C GLU A 512 6.02 -11.98 -15.14
N ILE A 513 6.81 -10.91 -15.31
CA ILE A 513 7.36 -10.46 -16.58
C ILE A 513 8.83 -10.83 -16.62
N HIS A 514 9.19 -11.76 -17.49
CA HIS A 514 10.56 -12.25 -17.64
C HIS A 514 11.05 -12.06 -19.08
N ARG A 515 12.39 -12.12 -19.26
CA ARG A 515 13.04 -12.24 -20.57
C ARG A 515 14.09 -13.34 -20.49
N ASN A 516 14.24 -14.11 -21.56
CA ASN A 516 15.20 -15.22 -21.60
C ASN A 516 16.67 -14.77 -21.53
N ASP A 517 16.94 -13.51 -21.86
CA ASP A 517 18.28 -12.93 -21.90
C ASP A 517 18.68 -12.20 -20.60
N LEU A 518 17.80 -12.11 -19.61
CA LEU A 518 18.05 -11.42 -18.35
C LEU A 518 17.63 -12.30 -17.16
N PRO A 519 18.52 -12.57 -16.17
CA PRO A 519 18.20 -13.44 -15.03
C PRO A 519 17.37 -12.72 -13.95
N ILE A 520 16.51 -11.78 -14.35
CA ILE A 520 15.70 -10.96 -13.45
C ILE A 520 14.26 -10.96 -13.96
N THR A 521 13.33 -11.22 -13.05
CA THR A 521 11.89 -11.18 -13.30
C THR A 521 11.25 -9.99 -12.59
N ILE A 522 10.42 -9.21 -13.27
CA ILE A 522 9.58 -8.19 -12.63
C ILE A 522 8.23 -8.81 -12.32
N VAL A 523 7.81 -8.76 -11.06
CA VAL A 523 6.46 -9.09 -10.63
C VAL A 523 5.67 -7.79 -10.58
N THR A 524 4.55 -7.73 -11.30
CA THR A 524 3.78 -6.50 -11.47
C THR A 524 2.27 -6.75 -11.54
N THR A 525 1.48 -5.69 -11.60
CA THR A 525 0.03 -5.74 -11.75
C THR A 525 -0.38 -5.63 -13.23
N PRO A 526 -1.61 -6.04 -13.61
CA PRO A 526 -2.05 -6.02 -15.00
C PRO A 526 -1.95 -4.63 -15.63
N TYR A 527 -2.30 -3.57 -14.91
CA TYR A 527 -2.27 -2.21 -15.43
C TYR A 527 -0.85 -1.62 -15.57
N LEU A 528 0.15 -2.27 -14.98
CA LEU A 528 1.57 -1.89 -15.08
C LEU A 528 2.38 -2.78 -16.02
N GLU A 529 1.77 -3.81 -16.63
CA GLU A 529 2.44 -4.80 -17.48
C GLU A 529 3.24 -4.15 -18.62
N LYS A 530 2.62 -3.25 -19.39
CA LYS A 530 3.25 -2.56 -20.52
C LYS A 530 4.43 -1.67 -20.09
N ALA A 531 4.29 -0.99 -18.96
CA ALA A 531 5.36 -0.18 -18.38
C ALA A 531 6.53 -1.08 -17.94
N SER A 532 6.23 -2.18 -17.27
CA SER A 532 7.20 -3.18 -16.79
C SER A 532 8.01 -3.79 -17.93
N VAL A 533 7.39 -4.12 -19.07
CA VAL A 533 8.12 -4.60 -20.27
C VAL A 533 9.12 -3.56 -20.77
N THR A 534 8.76 -2.28 -20.74
CA THR A 534 9.65 -1.18 -21.17
C THR A 534 10.80 -0.99 -20.18
N LEU A 535 10.51 -1.00 -18.89
CA LEU A 535 11.50 -0.94 -17.82
C LEU A 535 12.47 -2.11 -17.89
N LEU A 536 11.98 -3.33 -18.11
CA LEU A 536 12.80 -4.53 -18.22
C LEU A 536 13.77 -4.48 -19.42
N ARG A 537 13.34 -3.86 -20.53
CA ARG A 537 14.21 -3.62 -21.70
C ARG A 537 15.33 -2.63 -21.38
N ASP A 538 15.02 -1.57 -20.65
CA ASP A 538 16.02 -0.57 -20.26
C ASP A 538 16.97 -1.11 -19.16
N MET A 539 16.43 -1.92 -18.25
CA MET A 539 17.20 -2.68 -17.26
C MET A 539 18.22 -3.59 -17.93
N LYS A 540 17.81 -4.33 -18.96
CA LYS A 540 18.70 -5.20 -19.74
C LYS A 540 19.91 -4.46 -20.30
N LYS A 541 19.71 -3.27 -20.88
CA LYS A 541 20.83 -2.46 -21.42
C LYS A 541 21.84 -2.09 -20.34
N LYS A 542 21.36 -1.74 -19.15
CA LYS A 542 22.21 -1.41 -18.00
C LYS A 542 22.93 -2.66 -17.48
N TYR A 543 22.20 -3.76 -17.34
CA TYR A 543 22.75 -5.05 -16.93
C TYR A 543 23.90 -5.48 -17.85
N ASP A 544 23.68 -5.44 -19.18
CA ASP A 544 24.68 -5.81 -20.18
C ASP A 544 25.94 -4.98 -20.05
N TYR A 545 25.78 -3.66 -19.98
CA TYR A 545 26.90 -2.73 -19.85
C TYR A 545 27.77 -3.04 -18.63
N PHE A 546 27.17 -3.24 -17.44
CA PHE A 546 27.94 -3.53 -16.24
C PHE A 546 28.53 -4.94 -16.24
N SER A 547 27.78 -5.92 -16.76
CA SER A 547 28.23 -7.32 -16.86
C SER A 547 29.42 -7.51 -17.81
N GLU A 548 29.61 -6.59 -18.76
CA GLU A 548 30.71 -6.66 -19.73
C GLU A 548 32.08 -6.50 -19.08
N TRP A 549 32.21 -5.67 -18.04
CA TRP A 549 33.51 -5.30 -17.47
C TRP A 549 33.63 -5.55 -15.96
N ILE A 550 32.58 -5.96 -15.27
CA ILE A 550 32.63 -6.39 -13.87
C ILE A 550 32.80 -7.92 -13.82
N PRO A 551 33.97 -8.44 -13.39
CA PRO A 551 34.18 -9.87 -13.23
C PRO A 551 33.22 -10.48 -12.22
N GLU A 552 32.76 -11.71 -12.46
CA GLU A 552 31.85 -12.44 -11.56
C GLU A 552 30.58 -11.67 -11.18
N PHE A 553 30.11 -10.78 -12.08
CA PHE A 553 28.84 -10.08 -11.94
C PHE A 553 27.68 -11.08 -11.88
N ASN A 554 27.35 -11.51 -10.66
CA ASN A 554 26.25 -12.40 -10.37
C ASN A 554 25.25 -11.64 -9.50
N SER A 555 24.15 -11.21 -10.12
CA SER A 555 23.05 -10.61 -9.39
C SER A 555 22.46 -11.63 -8.42
N SER A 556 22.59 -11.39 -7.12
CA SER A 556 21.85 -12.16 -6.11
C SER A 556 20.34 -11.91 -6.23
N VAL A 557 19.93 -10.81 -6.86
CA VAL A 557 18.52 -10.47 -7.12
C VAL A 557 17.99 -11.28 -8.30
N GLU A 558 16.90 -12.00 -8.04
CA GLU A 558 16.15 -12.76 -9.05
C GLU A 558 14.83 -12.06 -9.41
N LYS A 559 14.25 -11.30 -8.48
CA LYS A 559 12.90 -10.75 -8.60
C LYS A 559 12.82 -9.28 -8.17
N ILE A 560 11.96 -8.52 -8.83
CA ILE A 560 11.63 -7.14 -8.48
C ILE A 560 10.11 -7.03 -8.34
N LEU A 561 9.60 -6.67 -7.16
CA LEU A 561 8.18 -6.35 -6.97
C LEU A 561 7.94 -4.89 -7.38
N TYR A 562 7.21 -4.69 -8.46
CA TYR A 562 6.85 -3.39 -8.99
C TYR A 562 5.33 -3.27 -9.13
N LEU A 563 4.69 -2.75 -8.08
CA LEU A 563 3.24 -2.80 -7.88
C LEU A 563 2.56 -1.41 -7.92
N GLY A 564 3.30 -0.36 -8.29
CA GLY A 564 2.80 1.02 -8.31
C GLY A 564 2.95 1.71 -6.95
N GLN A 565 2.20 1.24 -5.95
CA GLN A 565 2.30 1.66 -4.54
C GLN A 565 2.07 0.44 -3.62
N GLY A 566 2.59 0.49 -2.39
CA GLY A 566 2.54 -0.62 -1.42
C GLY A 566 3.83 -0.81 -0.60
N PHE A 567 4.88 -0.08 -0.96
CA PHE A 567 6.15 -0.07 -0.24
C PHE A 567 6.57 1.38 -0.01
N ASP A 568 6.73 1.75 1.25
CA ASP A 568 7.16 3.10 1.60
C ASP A 568 8.55 3.36 1.01
N TYR A 569 9.54 2.50 1.31
CA TYR A 569 10.92 2.68 0.87
C TYR A 569 11.35 1.62 -0.16
N PRO A 570 12.06 2.02 -1.23
CA PRO A 570 12.71 1.04 -2.09
C PRO A 570 13.79 0.31 -1.27
N GLN A 571 13.73 -1.01 -1.25
CA GLN A 571 14.66 -1.83 -0.49
C GLN A 571 14.90 -3.17 -1.15
N MET A 572 16.15 -3.63 -1.13
CA MET A 572 16.56 -4.99 -1.45
C MET A 572 16.39 -5.85 -0.20
N ASN A 573 15.53 -6.85 -0.29
CA ASN A 573 15.37 -7.92 0.68
C ASN A 573 15.94 -9.19 0.04
N HIS A 574 17.24 -9.42 0.25
CA HIS A 574 17.96 -10.56 -0.31
C HIS A 574 17.80 -10.65 -1.84
N ARG A 575 17.22 -11.74 -2.37
CA ARG A 575 17.03 -11.96 -3.81
C ARG A 575 15.86 -11.15 -4.41
N LEU A 576 15.20 -10.31 -3.63
CA LEU A 576 14.01 -9.56 -4.00
C LEU A 576 14.23 -8.06 -3.84
N ILE A 577 13.92 -7.26 -4.85
CA ILE A 577 13.81 -5.79 -4.72
C ILE A 577 12.35 -5.41 -4.54
N LEU A 578 12.04 -4.68 -3.48
CA LEU A 578 10.76 -3.98 -3.31
C LEU A 578 10.90 -2.60 -3.95
N SER A 579 10.20 -2.39 -5.05
CA SER A 579 10.23 -1.13 -5.78
C SER A 579 9.18 -0.17 -5.23
N SER A 580 9.57 1.09 -5.01
CA SER A 580 8.67 2.18 -4.66
C SER A 580 8.80 3.33 -5.64
N ASN A 581 7.68 3.99 -5.93
CA ASN A 581 7.64 5.20 -6.76
C ASN A 581 7.69 6.49 -5.92
N HIS A 582 7.52 6.41 -4.60
CA HIS A 582 7.42 7.58 -3.71
C HIS A 582 8.69 8.42 -3.65
N TYR A 583 9.86 7.80 -3.81
CA TYR A 583 11.16 8.45 -3.63
C TYR A 583 11.93 8.70 -4.93
N THR A 584 11.40 8.32 -6.10
CA THR A 584 12.06 8.55 -7.39
C THR A 584 11.56 9.84 -8.03
N TYR A 585 12.43 10.85 -8.14
CA TYR A 585 12.12 12.11 -8.82
C TYR A 585 11.79 11.96 -10.31
N ASN A 586 12.21 10.85 -10.93
CA ASN A 586 11.90 10.54 -12.32
C ASN A 586 11.78 9.03 -12.56
N PHE A 587 10.58 8.58 -12.92
CA PHE A 587 10.29 7.18 -13.24
C PHE A 587 11.19 6.58 -14.32
N ALA A 588 11.59 7.36 -15.32
CA ALA A 588 12.44 6.86 -16.41
C ALA A 588 13.79 6.33 -15.91
N ASN A 589 14.17 6.67 -14.68
CA ASN A 589 15.42 6.25 -14.06
C ASN A 589 15.26 5.07 -13.09
N LEU A 590 14.03 4.56 -12.89
CA LEU A 590 13.75 3.44 -11.99
C LEU A 590 14.61 2.18 -12.29
N PRO A 591 14.84 1.78 -13.57
CA PRO A 591 15.76 0.68 -13.86
C PRO A 591 17.21 0.97 -13.42
N GLY A 592 17.60 2.25 -13.39
CA GLY A 592 18.87 2.69 -12.83
C GLY A 592 18.95 2.44 -11.32
N GLU A 593 17.89 2.75 -10.58
CA GLU A 593 17.83 2.53 -9.13
C GLU A 593 17.83 1.03 -8.77
N TRP A 594 17.10 0.21 -9.53
CA TRP A 594 17.14 -1.24 -9.37
C TRP A 594 18.54 -1.79 -9.63
N MET A 595 19.16 -1.39 -10.75
CA MET A 595 20.52 -1.79 -11.08
C MET A 595 21.53 -1.32 -10.03
N ASN A 596 21.32 -0.14 -9.45
CA ASN A 596 22.18 0.37 -8.37
C ASN A 596 22.08 -0.53 -7.13
N SER A 597 20.87 -1.00 -6.81
CA SER A 597 20.65 -1.95 -5.71
C SER A 597 21.26 -3.32 -6.00
N ILE A 598 21.23 -3.78 -7.26
CA ILE A 598 21.89 -5.03 -7.67
C ILE A 598 23.41 -4.93 -7.55
N LEU A 599 23.99 -3.79 -7.93
CA LEU A 599 25.44 -3.59 -7.86
C LEU A 599 25.92 -3.44 -6.42
N PHE A 600 25.21 -2.65 -5.61
CA PHE A 600 25.75 -2.13 -4.35
C PHE A 600 24.87 -2.40 -3.12
N GLY A 601 23.80 -3.20 -3.24
CA GLY A 601 22.87 -3.48 -2.16
C GLY A 601 22.03 -2.27 -1.74
N ASN A 602 21.50 -2.33 -0.51
CA ASN A 602 20.76 -1.20 0.08
C ASN A 602 21.69 -0.02 0.35
N GLN A 603 21.35 1.14 -0.20
CA GLN A 603 22.13 2.38 -0.08
C GLN A 603 21.33 3.45 0.68
N GLY A 604 20.79 3.07 1.85
CA GLY A 604 19.96 3.95 2.68
C GLY A 604 20.66 5.25 3.09
N ALA A 605 22.00 5.24 3.10
CA ALA A 605 22.85 6.34 3.55
C ALA A 605 23.11 7.47 2.53
N PHE A 606 22.43 7.49 1.37
CA PHE A 606 22.64 8.51 0.34
C PHE A 606 22.39 9.97 0.80
N HIS A 607 21.78 10.18 1.98
CA HIS A 607 21.38 11.50 2.48
C HIS A 607 22.29 12.07 3.58
N TYR A 608 23.39 11.40 3.94
CA TYR A 608 24.24 11.83 5.04
C TYR A 608 25.36 12.78 4.59
N ASN A 609 25.44 13.92 5.29
CA ASN A 609 26.60 14.78 5.31
C ASN A 609 27.64 14.14 6.26
N PHE A 610 28.67 13.51 5.73
CA PHE A 610 29.78 13.04 6.56
C PHE A 610 30.63 14.22 7.03
N GLU A 611 30.79 14.41 8.34
CA GLU A 611 31.75 15.40 8.88
C GLU A 611 33.19 15.17 8.38
N HIS A 612 33.51 13.91 8.03
CA HIS A 612 34.81 13.46 7.52
C HIS A 612 34.66 12.64 6.23
N PRO A 613 34.35 13.25 5.08
CA PRO A 613 34.10 12.55 3.82
C PRO A 613 35.32 11.79 3.28
N GLU A 614 36.52 12.13 3.74
CA GLU A 614 37.77 11.45 3.38
C GLU A 614 37.93 10.06 4.01
N ARG A 615 37.17 9.76 5.07
CA ARG A 615 37.24 8.48 5.79
C ARG A 615 36.45 7.37 5.12
N ASP A 616 35.44 7.73 4.32
CA ASP A 616 34.65 6.77 3.56
C ASP A 616 34.17 7.37 2.23
N VAL A 617 34.76 6.91 1.13
CA VAL A 617 34.43 7.32 -0.23
C VAL A 617 33.65 6.26 -1.01
N ARG A 618 33.16 5.18 -0.37
CA ARG A 618 32.39 4.11 -1.05
C ARG A 618 31.20 4.63 -1.86
N GLY A 619 30.44 5.58 -1.31
CA GLY A 619 29.32 6.21 -2.02
C GLY A 619 29.76 6.98 -3.27
N LYS A 620 30.93 7.63 -3.23
CA LYS A 620 31.51 8.35 -4.38
C LYS A 620 32.03 7.38 -5.43
N ILE A 621 32.68 6.28 -5.02
CA ILE A 621 33.12 5.21 -5.92
C ILE A 621 31.91 4.56 -6.60
N SER A 622 30.85 4.24 -5.86
CA SER A 622 29.60 3.69 -6.42
C SER A 622 28.99 4.63 -7.47
N SER A 623 28.99 5.94 -7.22
CA SER A 623 28.59 6.93 -8.22
C SER A 623 29.50 7.03 -9.45
N LEU A 624 30.79 6.67 -9.34
CA LEU A 624 31.69 6.65 -10.49
C LEU A 624 31.32 5.56 -11.51
N PHE A 625 30.81 4.41 -11.09
CA PHE A 625 30.29 3.38 -12.02
C PHE A 625 29.22 3.97 -12.93
N TRP A 626 28.27 4.69 -12.34
CA TRP A 626 27.20 5.36 -13.06
C TRP A 626 27.69 6.54 -13.90
N TYR A 627 28.68 7.29 -13.39
CA TYR A 627 29.30 8.37 -14.14
C TYR A 627 29.94 7.87 -15.44
N VAL A 628 30.71 6.77 -15.38
CA VAL A 628 31.31 6.15 -16.58
C VAL A 628 30.22 5.68 -17.54
N TYR A 629 29.17 5.00 -17.04
CA TYR A 629 28.01 4.61 -17.88
C TYR A 629 27.40 5.80 -18.63
N TYR A 630 27.09 6.90 -17.92
CA TYR A 630 26.46 8.05 -18.57
C TYR A 630 27.38 8.78 -19.55
N VAL A 631 28.69 8.77 -19.32
CA VAL A 631 29.65 9.36 -20.26
C VAL A 631 29.79 8.51 -21.51
N GLU A 632 30.00 7.20 -21.38
CA GLU A 632 30.24 6.30 -22.51
C GLU A 632 28.95 6.00 -23.30
N GLU A 633 27.88 5.57 -22.63
CA GLU A 633 26.65 5.10 -23.29
C GLU A 633 25.68 6.22 -23.66
N LYS A 634 25.69 7.32 -22.90
CA LYS A 634 24.76 8.45 -23.11
C LYS A 634 25.45 9.70 -23.65
N GLY A 635 26.78 9.73 -23.72
CA GLY A 635 27.53 10.89 -24.21
C GLY A 635 27.31 12.16 -23.39
N LEU A 636 26.92 12.02 -22.10
CA LEU A 636 26.60 13.18 -21.27
C LEU A 636 27.88 13.91 -20.83
N SER A 637 27.85 15.24 -20.89
CA SER A 637 28.88 16.10 -20.33
C SER A 637 28.71 16.30 -18.81
N ASP A 638 29.78 16.70 -18.13
CA ASP A 638 29.74 17.05 -16.69
C ASP A 638 28.69 18.10 -16.38
N LYS A 639 28.50 19.08 -17.27
CA LYS A 639 27.49 20.12 -17.12
C LYS A 639 26.08 19.52 -17.17
N GLN A 640 25.84 18.59 -18.09
CA GLN A 640 24.55 17.89 -18.20
C GLN A 640 24.27 17.02 -16.98
N LEU A 641 25.26 16.25 -16.52
CA LEU A 641 25.15 15.41 -15.33
C LEU A 641 24.88 16.23 -14.06
N ARG A 642 25.57 17.36 -13.88
CA ARG A 642 25.29 18.32 -12.79
C ARG A 642 23.90 18.94 -12.91
N SER A 643 23.47 19.28 -14.12
CA SER A 643 22.13 19.85 -14.33
C SER A 643 21.00 18.82 -14.15
N ALA A 644 21.30 17.53 -14.25
CA ALA A 644 20.38 16.42 -13.99
C ALA A 644 20.30 16.04 -12.51
N TYR A 645 20.87 16.87 -11.61
CA TYR A 645 20.74 16.70 -10.16
C TYR A 645 19.26 16.59 -9.74
N GLY A 646 18.97 15.71 -8.80
CA GLY A 646 17.60 15.30 -8.45
C GLY A 646 17.10 14.16 -9.32
N ASN A 647 17.31 14.21 -10.63
CA ASN A 647 16.79 13.19 -11.55
C ASN A 647 17.64 11.91 -11.58
N LEU A 648 18.96 12.00 -11.47
CA LEU A 648 19.88 10.85 -11.49
C LEU A 648 20.49 10.62 -10.11
N ARG A 649 19.78 9.95 -9.20
CA ARG A 649 20.24 9.74 -7.81
C ARG A 649 21.58 9.01 -7.74
N SER A 650 21.77 8.04 -8.63
CA SER A 650 22.97 7.20 -8.70
C SER A 650 24.30 7.97 -8.86
N VAL A 651 24.30 9.21 -9.37
CA VAL A 651 25.51 10.06 -9.51
C VAL A 651 25.56 11.24 -8.54
N GLN A 652 24.55 11.43 -7.67
CA GLN A 652 24.44 12.64 -6.84
C GLN A 652 25.57 12.79 -5.82
N GLN A 653 26.05 11.68 -5.24
CA GLN A 653 27.16 11.67 -4.28
C GLN A 653 28.47 12.21 -4.86
N LEU A 654 28.58 12.23 -6.18
CA LEU A 654 29.74 12.71 -6.92
C LEU A 654 29.64 14.20 -7.31
N LEU A 655 28.42 14.71 -7.56
CA LEU A 655 28.20 15.96 -8.34
C LEU A 655 27.23 16.99 -7.70
N PHE A 656 26.98 16.98 -6.38
CA PHE A 656 26.02 17.81 -5.60
C PHE A 656 25.58 19.20 -6.15
N LYS A 657 24.32 19.59 -5.87
CA LYS A 657 23.54 20.74 -6.41
C LYS A 657 24.23 22.12 -6.36
N ASN A 658 24.97 22.43 -5.29
CA ASN A 658 25.54 23.75 -5.05
C ASN A 658 27.05 23.76 -5.37
N GLY A 659 27.33 23.83 -6.67
CA GLY A 659 28.68 23.79 -7.24
C GLY A 659 29.48 25.08 -7.11
N SER A 660 29.76 25.57 -5.90
CA SER A 660 30.98 26.39 -5.72
C SER A 660 32.23 25.50 -5.59
N GLY A 661 32.05 24.24 -5.15
CA GLY A 661 33.16 23.35 -4.82
C GLY A 661 33.91 23.79 -3.55
N GLU A 662 33.31 24.64 -2.72
CA GLU A 662 33.91 25.11 -1.47
C GLU A 662 33.63 24.16 -0.29
N ASP A 663 32.57 23.36 -0.38
CA ASP A 663 32.27 22.30 0.58
C ASP A 663 33.30 21.15 0.43
N PRO A 664 34.07 20.82 1.48
CA PRO A 664 35.04 19.72 1.48
C PRO A 664 34.46 18.37 1.01
N GLN A 665 33.17 18.09 1.27
CA GLN A 665 32.51 16.86 0.80
C GLN A 665 32.40 16.80 -0.72
N ASN A 666 32.17 17.96 -1.34
CA ASN A 666 31.99 18.09 -2.79
C ASN A 666 33.32 18.14 -3.51
N GLN A 667 34.37 18.67 -2.87
CA GLN A 667 35.72 18.72 -3.47
C GLN A 667 36.26 17.34 -3.81
N ILE A 668 36.12 16.37 -2.91
CA ILE A 668 36.60 15.00 -3.12
C ILE A 668 35.86 14.36 -4.31
N GLY A 669 34.53 14.41 -4.32
CA GLY A 669 33.71 13.85 -5.40
C GLY A 669 34.00 14.50 -6.76
N ILE A 670 34.06 15.84 -6.81
CA ILE A 670 34.38 16.59 -8.04
C ILE A 670 35.80 16.29 -8.52
N SER A 671 36.77 16.14 -7.61
CA SER A 671 38.15 15.78 -7.95
C SER A 671 38.21 14.39 -8.58
N MET A 672 37.56 13.40 -7.97
CA MET A 672 37.45 12.03 -8.50
C MET A 672 36.77 12.03 -9.88
N ALA A 673 35.67 12.78 -10.05
CA ALA A 673 34.99 12.90 -11.34
C ALA A 673 35.89 13.48 -12.42
N ARG A 674 36.66 14.54 -12.12
CA ARG A 674 37.60 15.15 -13.07
C ARG A 674 38.74 14.20 -13.43
N GLN A 675 39.27 13.46 -12.46
CA GLN A 675 40.30 12.43 -12.70
C GLN A 675 39.80 11.38 -13.69
N VAL A 676 38.60 10.84 -13.43
CA VAL A 676 37.96 9.86 -14.32
C VAL A 676 37.66 10.47 -15.69
N ARG A 677 37.11 11.68 -15.75
CA ARG A 677 36.81 12.36 -17.02
C ARG A 677 38.04 12.51 -17.90
N LYS A 678 39.14 13.00 -17.33
CA LYS A 678 40.40 13.18 -18.05
C LYS A 678 40.93 11.84 -18.57
N ALA A 679 40.88 10.79 -17.74
CA ALA A 679 41.31 9.45 -18.17
C ALA A 679 40.44 8.91 -19.32
N LEU A 680 39.11 9.11 -19.28
CA LEU A 680 38.21 8.73 -20.38
C LEU A 680 38.52 9.50 -21.67
N GLU A 681 38.78 10.81 -21.58
CA GLU A 681 39.15 11.66 -22.73
C GLU A 681 40.52 11.29 -23.32
N GLU A 682 41.44 10.78 -22.49
CA GLU A 682 42.75 10.25 -22.91
C GLU A 682 42.68 8.81 -23.45
N GLY A 683 41.48 8.22 -23.58
CA GLY A 683 41.29 6.87 -24.08
C GLY A 683 41.64 5.76 -23.08
N ARG A 684 41.80 6.09 -21.80
CA ARG A 684 42.18 5.17 -20.71
C ARG A 684 40.97 4.57 -19.97
N GLY A 685 39.85 4.38 -20.66
CA GLY A 685 38.60 3.91 -20.05
C GLY A 685 38.70 2.50 -19.45
N ASN A 686 39.47 1.61 -20.07
CA ASN A 686 39.69 0.27 -19.54
C ASN A 686 40.41 0.30 -18.19
N GLN A 687 41.44 1.14 -18.05
CA GLN A 687 42.15 1.32 -16.77
C GLN A 687 41.23 1.88 -15.68
N VAL A 688 40.31 2.79 -16.03
CA VAL A 688 39.30 3.29 -15.09
C VAL A 688 38.42 2.15 -14.59
N LYS A 689 37.90 1.34 -15.52
CA LYS A 689 37.05 0.17 -15.20
C LYS A 689 37.78 -0.83 -14.32
N GLU A 690 39.06 -1.11 -14.59
CA GLU A 690 39.88 -2.00 -13.75
C GLU A 690 40.05 -1.47 -12.31
N VAL A 691 40.29 -0.16 -12.12
CA VAL A 691 40.36 0.44 -10.77
C VAL A 691 39.02 0.29 -10.05
N LEU A 692 37.91 0.58 -10.73
CA LEU A 692 36.58 0.46 -10.16
C LEU A 692 36.25 -0.98 -9.75
N VAL A 693 36.59 -1.96 -10.60
CA VAL A 693 36.44 -3.40 -10.31
C VAL A 693 37.22 -3.83 -9.07
N GLN A 694 38.44 -3.32 -8.88
CA GLN A 694 39.21 -3.64 -7.67
C GLN A 694 38.52 -3.19 -6.38
N PHE A 695 37.79 -2.08 -6.43
CA PHE A 695 36.99 -1.62 -5.29
C PHE A 695 35.66 -2.36 -5.17
N TYR A 696 35.06 -2.77 -6.29
CA TYR A 696 33.87 -3.62 -6.30
C TYR A 696 34.11 -4.92 -5.50
N GLY A 697 35.24 -5.60 -5.75
CA GLY A 697 35.61 -6.81 -5.02
C GLY A 697 35.95 -6.60 -3.53
N GLN A 698 36.09 -5.36 -3.06
CA GLN A 698 36.29 -5.04 -1.64
C GLN A 698 34.96 -4.80 -0.90
N GLY A 699 33.85 -4.70 -1.64
CA GLY A 699 32.56 -4.29 -1.10
C GLY A 699 32.33 -2.78 -1.18
N LEU A 700 31.20 -2.38 -1.75
CA LEU A 700 30.78 -0.98 -1.92
C LEU A 700 29.40 -0.68 -1.30
N MET A 701 28.86 -1.61 -0.50
CA MET A 701 27.61 -1.38 0.20
C MET A 701 27.78 -0.29 1.25
N LEU A 702 26.85 0.66 1.30
CA LEU A 702 26.79 1.68 2.35
C LEU A 702 25.87 1.18 3.48
N PRO A 703 26.42 0.72 4.62
CA PRO A 703 25.61 0.23 5.72
C PRO A 703 24.80 1.36 6.35
N ASP A 704 23.56 1.08 6.75
CA ASP A 704 22.74 1.98 7.56
C ASP A 704 23.16 1.86 9.03
N THR A 705 24.31 2.44 9.38
CA THR A 705 24.88 2.33 10.73
C THR A 705 24.13 3.14 11.79
N GLU A 706 23.29 4.11 11.38
CA GLU A 706 22.46 4.87 12.30
C GLU A 706 21.24 4.07 12.75
N ARG A 707 20.53 3.45 11.79
CA ARG A 707 19.37 2.62 12.12
C ARG A 707 19.76 1.18 12.42
N ASN A 708 20.96 0.72 12.11
CA ASN A 708 21.36 -0.64 12.46
C ASN A 708 22.87 -0.72 12.69
N PRO A 709 23.36 -0.21 13.84
CA PRO A 709 24.79 -0.18 14.16
C PRO A 709 25.41 -1.59 14.29
N ALA A 710 24.58 -2.63 14.41
CA ALA A 710 25.02 -4.02 14.52
C ALA A 710 25.24 -4.71 13.16
N LEU A 711 24.77 -4.13 12.05
CA LEU A 711 25.15 -4.60 10.71
C LEU A 711 26.67 -4.45 10.60
N ARG A 712 27.37 -5.57 10.34
CA ARG A 712 28.82 -5.56 10.15
C ARG A 712 29.12 -4.70 8.91
N PRO A 713 29.63 -3.47 9.06
CA PRO A 713 29.90 -2.67 7.88
C PRO A 713 31.04 -3.35 7.12
N GLU A 714 30.92 -3.45 5.79
CA GLU A 714 32.13 -3.62 4.96
C GLU A 714 33.12 -2.52 5.37
N LYS A 715 34.42 -2.82 5.35
CA LYS A 715 35.43 -1.88 5.82
C LYS A 715 35.34 -0.58 5.02
N PRO A 716 35.28 0.61 5.67
CA PRO A 716 35.29 1.88 4.97
C PRO A 716 36.48 2.00 4.01
N ILE A 717 36.26 2.64 2.87
CA ILE A 717 37.31 2.91 1.89
C ILE A 717 37.69 4.38 1.99
N THR A 718 38.93 4.68 2.37
CA THR A 718 39.40 6.05 2.53
C THR A 718 39.76 6.69 1.19
N TYR A 719 39.76 8.03 1.12
CA TYR A 719 40.22 8.75 -0.08
C TYR A 719 41.71 8.49 -0.38
N LYS A 720 42.51 8.22 0.64
CA LYS A 720 43.93 7.85 0.47
C LYS A 720 44.07 6.50 -0.24
N GLU A 721 43.25 5.51 0.12
CA GLU A 721 43.23 4.21 -0.56
C GLU A 721 42.80 4.35 -2.02
N TRP A 722 41.82 5.23 -2.31
CA TRP A 722 41.48 5.61 -3.69
C TRP A 722 42.69 6.16 -4.45
N GLN A 723 43.37 7.18 -3.92
CA GLN A 723 44.51 7.80 -4.60
C GLN A 723 45.65 6.81 -4.86
N GLN A 724 45.99 5.98 -3.87
CA GLN A 724 47.04 4.97 -4.02
C GLN A 724 46.75 3.99 -5.15
N LYS A 725 45.50 3.50 -5.23
CA LYS A 725 45.08 2.58 -6.30
C LYS A 725 45.00 3.27 -7.66
N TRP A 726 44.49 4.49 -7.69
CA TRP A 726 44.41 5.31 -8.90
C TRP A 726 45.80 5.56 -9.49
N ASP A 727 46.74 6.05 -8.68
CA ASP A 727 48.11 6.37 -9.11
C ASP A 727 48.88 5.10 -9.53
N ALA A 728 48.67 3.99 -8.82
CA ALA A 728 49.28 2.72 -9.17
C ALA A 728 48.82 2.18 -10.53
N MET A 729 47.58 2.47 -10.96
CA MET A 729 47.05 2.03 -12.26
C MET A 729 47.35 3.03 -13.38
N MET A 730 47.23 4.33 -13.11
CA MET A 730 47.30 5.37 -14.14
C MET A 730 48.74 5.77 -14.52
N ASN A 731 49.72 5.45 -13.66
CA ASN A 731 51.14 5.71 -13.91
C ASN A 731 51.93 4.49 -14.42
N VAL A 732 51.25 3.37 -14.71
CA VAL A 732 51.87 2.25 -15.44
C VAL A 732 52.07 2.70 -16.89
N LYS A 733 53.34 2.79 -17.30
CA LYS A 733 53.74 3.21 -18.66
C LYS A 733 53.59 2.09 -19.67
#